data_AF-A0A0S7C7N7-F1
#
_entry.id   AF-A0A0S7C7N7-F1
#
_cell.length_a   1.000
_cell.length_b   1.000
_cell.length_c   1.000
_cell.angle_alpha   90.00
_cell.angle_beta   90.00
_cell.angle_gamma   90.00
#
_symmetry.space_group_name_H-M   'P 1'
#
loop_
_entity.id
_entity.type
_entity.pdbx_description
1 polymer ?
#
loop_
_entity_poly.entity_id
_entity_poly.type
_entity_poly.pdbx_seq_one_letter_code
_entity_poly.pdbx_strand_id
1 'polypeptide(L)'
;MFKVLKHILLIVTVLAGAFHASGQIAMPDQVCVGATKNYWVDETPGSTYNWAIDGNVQPVTGHLLTVTWDTPGNYTITVQETSADGCLGEVRTGEVIVSDNLPVSVQLSVSQNPVCIGNDVIFTATPVNGGTNPVFSWFVNGVQVLVGSQDTYTYAPGNGDEVFVELLSDEACATGNPAISETMLMQVDPLLPVTVSIDALPSFICEGTEITLTASPVNGGTNPVFSWFVDAGSGFVGVQTGPDNFYTFTPAGGEQVYVELLSDVNCGSGNPAASEVIQVTVSPLLQASVSIVVDNDDICAGTEASFTATPVNGGTNPVFAWYVNTVPVPGETSATYSYTPANGDVVEATLVSDEPCVSPGPVTSNVINMTVNQLALVSVGISADANPVCQGGEVTFTATYSNGGPNPEFVWFVNGIMAGLNQDTYTYVPANGDEVQVVLLSDDECVTGNPATSNLITMEVSDQLEVAVAITAGTVNLCAGETVIIAATPDNGGTAPVYAWYVNTVLDAGQTGDTYIYVPSDGDVVYAELTSSETCTTNNPAASNALTFTVNEIPTLSATGIDPLNCGEEGSIEFTFTNVPDGTYDIVYTTGTFTGVNVVAGTAVVTAPAGIYEDLSITVGLCASAEDVDITLTAPDAPTLAAIGIDPLNCGEDGSIEFTFTNVPDGTYDIVYATGTFTGVTITGNSATVTAPAGLYEDLTITVGLCASAEDVDITLTAPDAPTLSAIGTDPLNCGEDGSIEFAFTNVPDGTYDIVYASGTFTGVNVAAGAAVVTAPAGIYEDLSITVGLCTSTEDVDITLTAPDAPTLAAVGIDPLNCGEDGSIEFTFTNVPDGTYDIVYATGTFTGVTVAAGTAVVTAPAGIYDDLSITVGLCTSVDDVDVTITAPVGATITDVAFTDANCGNNDGTITITATGGTAPLEYSIDGGLSWSALNVFTGLTPGTYNIVVRDAALCETFWPDEVIINNTGGAEITDVISTDANCGSNDGTITITATGGTTPLEYSIDGGLSWSAVNVFTGLLPGTYSIVVRDAALCATLWPDEVIINNTGGAEITEVIATNANCGNNDGTITITATGGTAPLEYSIDGGLSWSSVNVFTGLLPGTYSIVVRDAALCATIWPDEVIINNTGGAEITDVVAT
;
A
#
# COMPACT_ATOMS: atom_id res chain seq x y z
N MET A 1 -55.52 4.69 74.81
CA MET A 1 -56.62 4.75 75.80
C MET A 1 -57.99 5.10 75.21
N PHE A 2 -58.16 6.13 74.37
CA PHE A 2 -59.49 6.52 73.87
C PHE A 2 -60.24 5.47 73.00
N LYS A 3 -59.55 4.50 72.35
CA LYS A 3 -60.21 3.47 71.51
C LYS A 3 -61.26 2.62 72.25
N VAL A 4 -61.07 2.31 73.54
CA VAL A 4 -61.98 1.42 74.30
C VAL A 4 -63.33 2.07 74.62
N LEU A 5 -63.36 3.39 74.89
CA LEU A 5 -64.55 4.05 75.39
C LEU A 5 -65.61 4.33 74.31
N LYS A 6 -65.23 4.39 73.02
CA LYS A 6 -66.15 4.67 71.91
C LYS A 6 -66.82 3.39 71.36
N HIS A 7 -66.10 2.26 71.36
CA HIS A 7 -66.67 0.96 70.96
C HIS A 7 -67.72 0.47 71.96
N ILE A 8 -67.44 0.58 73.27
CA ILE A 8 -68.42 0.22 74.32
C ILE A 8 -69.71 1.05 74.17
N LEU A 9 -69.62 2.32 73.80
CA LEU A 9 -70.78 3.21 73.72
C LEU A 9 -71.73 2.87 72.56
N LEU A 10 -71.26 2.28 71.46
CA LEU A 10 -72.12 1.83 70.37
C LEU A 10 -72.67 0.41 70.60
N ILE A 11 -71.85 -0.49 71.16
CA ILE A 11 -72.24 -1.86 71.51
C ILE A 11 -73.33 -1.86 72.60
N VAL A 12 -73.30 -0.92 73.56
CA VAL A 12 -74.33 -0.78 74.60
C VAL A 12 -75.70 -0.39 74.03
N THR A 13 -75.77 0.31 72.89
CA THR A 13 -77.05 0.58 72.21
C THR A 13 -77.61 -0.60 71.40
N VAL A 14 -76.79 -1.60 71.05
CA VAL A 14 -77.25 -2.79 70.31
C VAL A 14 -77.56 -3.96 71.27
N LEU A 15 -76.72 -4.19 72.30
CA LEU A 15 -77.02 -5.19 73.33
C LEU A 15 -78.23 -4.83 74.20
N ALA A 16 -78.69 -3.58 74.19
CA ALA A 16 -79.97 -3.19 74.79
C ALA A 16 -81.21 -3.79 74.09
N GLY A 17 -81.10 -4.23 72.83
CA GLY A 17 -82.16 -4.96 72.12
C GLY A 17 -82.21 -6.46 72.45
N ALA A 18 -81.10 -7.04 72.87
CA ALA A 18 -80.92 -8.49 73.03
C ALA A 18 -81.74 -9.14 74.17
N PHE A 19 -82.48 -8.34 74.96
CA PHE A 19 -83.41 -8.85 75.98
C PHE A 19 -84.88 -8.95 75.51
N HIS A 20 -85.18 -8.63 74.24
CA HIS A 20 -86.51 -8.78 73.63
C HIS A 20 -86.47 -9.45 72.24
N ALA A 21 -85.66 -10.51 72.05
CA ALA A 21 -85.81 -11.46 70.93
C ALA A 21 -87.05 -12.37 71.13
N SER A 22 -88.17 -11.71 71.46
CA SER A 22 -89.07 -12.02 72.58
C SER A 22 -90.31 -12.88 72.26
N GLY A 23 -90.22 -13.82 71.32
CA GLY A 23 -91.34 -14.17 70.42
C GLY A 23 -92.59 -14.83 71.01
N GLN A 24 -93.60 -14.02 71.37
CA GLN A 24 -95.00 -14.44 71.28
C GLN A 24 -95.34 -14.71 69.80
N ILE A 25 -96.02 -15.81 69.48
CA ILE A 25 -96.16 -16.40 68.12
C ILE A 25 -97.04 -15.61 67.12
N ALA A 26 -96.73 -14.33 66.89
CA ALA A 26 -97.50 -13.41 66.05
C ALA A 26 -96.67 -12.39 65.24
N MET A 27 -95.35 -12.60 65.13
CA MET A 27 -94.46 -11.78 64.29
C MET A 27 -93.53 -12.68 63.46
N PRO A 28 -93.13 -12.28 62.24
CA PRO A 28 -92.06 -12.96 61.51
C PRO A 28 -90.74 -12.88 62.28
N ASP A 29 -90.00 -13.98 62.34
CA ASP A 29 -88.68 -14.06 62.97
C ASP A 29 -87.59 -14.39 61.93
N GLN A 30 -86.38 -13.90 62.17
CA GLN A 30 -85.23 -14.05 61.28
C GLN A 30 -84.05 -14.61 62.08
N VAL A 31 -83.48 -15.72 61.61
CA VAL A 31 -82.44 -16.49 62.31
C VAL A 31 -81.42 -17.08 61.34
N CYS A 32 -80.28 -17.50 61.86
CA CYS A 32 -79.19 -18.08 61.07
C CYS A 32 -79.09 -19.59 61.27
N VAL A 33 -78.53 -20.31 60.30
CA VAL A 33 -78.27 -21.75 60.43
C VAL A 33 -77.41 -22.03 61.68
N GLY A 34 -77.88 -22.92 62.55
CA GLY A 34 -77.29 -23.26 63.84
C GLY A 34 -77.70 -22.36 65.01
N ALA A 35 -78.56 -21.35 64.81
CA ALA A 35 -79.07 -20.52 65.89
C ALA A 35 -80.21 -21.20 66.68
N THR A 36 -80.17 -21.10 68.00
CA THR A 36 -81.25 -21.57 68.90
C THR A 36 -82.17 -20.42 69.32
N LYS A 37 -83.48 -20.58 69.11
CA LYS A 37 -84.54 -19.63 69.51
C LYS A 37 -85.60 -20.29 70.40
N ASN A 38 -86.32 -19.44 71.12
CA ASN A 38 -87.48 -19.77 71.94
C ASN A 38 -88.73 -19.08 71.36
N TYR A 39 -89.84 -19.81 71.29
CA TYR A 39 -91.15 -19.36 70.82
C TYR A 39 -92.21 -19.74 71.85
N TRP A 40 -93.18 -18.85 72.14
CA TRP A 40 -94.16 -19.13 73.19
C TRP A 40 -95.53 -18.47 72.98
N VAL A 41 -96.43 -18.83 73.90
CA VAL A 41 -97.72 -18.19 74.15
C VAL A 41 -97.91 -18.02 75.65
N ASP A 42 -98.83 -17.15 76.05
CA ASP A 42 -99.20 -16.99 77.46
C ASP A 42 -99.86 -18.26 78.01
N GLU A 43 -99.57 -18.62 79.26
CA GLU A 43 -100.05 -19.86 79.87
C GLU A 43 -101.49 -19.74 80.40
N THR A 44 -102.39 -20.56 79.87
CA THR A 44 -103.72 -20.84 80.43
C THR A 44 -103.60 -22.03 81.39
N PRO A 45 -103.85 -21.87 82.71
CA PRO A 45 -103.64 -22.95 83.68
C PRO A 45 -104.48 -24.20 83.40
N GLY A 46 -103.80 -25.32 83.12
CA GLY A 46 -104.42 -26.62 82.84
C GLY A 46 -104.66 -26.93 81.36
N SER A 47 -104.39 -26.00 80.44
CA SER A 47 -104.36 -26.27 79.00
C SER A 47 -103.07 -27.00 78.58
N THR A 48 -103.10 -27.66 77.41
CA THR A 48 -101.91 -28.19 76.73
C THR A 48 -101.74 -27.52 75.36
N TYR A 49 -100.49 -27.36 74.92
CA TYR A 49 -100.13 -26.63 73.71
C TYR A 49 -99.46 -27.54 72.70
N ASN A 50 -100.15 -27.86 71.62
CA ASN A 50 -99.60 -28.68 70.54
C ASN A 50 -98.89 -27.76 69.54
N TRP A 51 -97.56 -27.78 69.56
CA TRP A 51 -96.70 -27.08 68.61
C TRP A 51 -96.47 -27.92 67.34
N ALA A 52 -96.40 -27.29 66.18
CA ALA A 52 -95.99 -27.94 64.93
C ALA A 52 -95.20 -26.99 64.02
N ILE A 53 -94.18 -27.52 63.35
CA ILE A 53 -93.33 -26.80 62.38
C ILE A 53 -93.62 -27.40 61.00
N ASP A 54 -94.13 -26.56 60.08
CA ASP A 54 -94.65 -26.96 58.76
C ASP A 54 -95.63 -28.14 58.83
N GLY A 55 -96.50 -28.11 59.85
CA GLY A 55 -97.49 -29.16 60.14
C GLY A 55 -96.93 -30.39 60.87
N ASN A 56 -95.62 -30.52 61.05
CA ASN A 56 -95.01 -31.61 61.80
C ASN A 56 -95.04 -31.32 63.31
N VAL A 57 -95.87 -32.07 64.04
CA VAL A 57 -96.09 -31.90 65.49
C VAL A 57 -94.81 -32.18 66.28
N GLN A 58 -94.47 -31.25 67.16
CA GLN A 58 -93.28 -31.30 68.02
C GLN A 58 -93.59 -32.02 69.34
N PRO A 59 -92.61 -32.71 69.97
CA PRO A 59 -92.82 -33.53 71.17
C PRO A 59 -92.92 -32.72 72.48
N VAL A 60 -93.37 -31.46 72.42
CA VAL A 60 -93.53 -30.55 73.57
C VAL A 60 -94.98 -30.07 73.68
N THR A 61 -95.53 -30.16 74.89
CA THR A 61 -96.95 -29.88 75.20
C THR A 61 -97.16 -28.64 76.08
N GLY A 62 -96.09 -27.93 76.44
CA GLY A 62 -96.12 -26.72 77.27
C GLY A 62 -96.15 -25.44 76.45
N HIS A 63 -96.40 -24.31 77.11
CA HIS A 63 -96.52 -22.98 76.49
C HIS A 63 -95.24 -22.42 75.80
N LEU A 64 -94.13 -23.18 75.81
CA LEU A 64 -92.81 -22.78 75.31
C LEU A 64 -92.22 -23.89 74.42
N LEU A 65 -91.71 -23.51 73.26
CA LEU A 65 -90.96 -24.33 72.30
C LEU A 65 -89.55 -23.74 72.13
N THR A 66 -88.51 -24.58 72.20
CA THR A 66 -87.13 -24.23 71.84
C THR A 66 -86.76 -24.97 70.56
N VAL A 67 -86.20 -24.27 69.58
CA VAL A 67 -85.77 -24.81 68.28
C VAL A 67 -84.35 -24.37 67.99
N THR A 68 -83.49 -25.28 67.53
CA THR A 68 -82.25 -24.95 66.82
C THR A 68 -82.49 -25.15 65.34
N TRP A 69 -82.12 -24.16 64.53
CA TRP A 69 -82.44 -24.11 63.11
C TRP A 69 -81.25 -24.57 62.27
N ASP A 70 -81.08 -25.88 62.09
CA ASP A 70 -79.89 -26.46 61.45
C ASP A 70 -79.96 -26.52 59.90
N THR A 71 -81.05 -26.04 59.28
CA THR A 71 -81.21 -25.97 57.82
C THR A 71 -81.87 -24.64 57.38
N PRO A 72 -81.48 -24.07 56.24
CA PRO A 72 -82.05 -22.82 55.71
C PRO A 72 -83.44 -23.04 55.09
N GLY A 73 -84.31 -22.03 55.16
CA GLY A 73 -85.66 -22.05 54.59
C GLY A 73 -86.67 -21.18 55.33
N ASN A 74 -87.89 -21.07 54.78
CA ASN A 74 -89.04 -20.47 55.46
C ASN A 74 -89.84 -21.58 56.16
N TYR A 75 -89.97 -21.48 57.48
CA TYR A 75 -90.65 -22.44 58.34
C TYR A 75 -91.90 -21.82 58.98
N THR A 76 -93.00 -22.56 58.96
CA THR A 76 -94.27 -22.14 59.54
C THR A 76 -94.43 -22.77 60.92
N ILE A 77 -94.22 -21.99 62.00
CA ILE A 77 -94.57 -22.47 63.35
C ILE A 77 -96.06 -22.24 63.58
N THR A 78 -96.74 -23.27 64.03
CA THR A 78 -98.11 -23.22 64.51
C THR A 78 -98.19 -23.72 65.95
N VAL A 79 -99.13 -23.17 66.72
CA VAL A 79 -99.51 -23.73 68.02
C VAL A 79 -101.03 -23.73 68.16
N GLN A 80 -101.56 -24.86 68.64
CA GLN A 80 -102.96 -24.97 69.03
C GLN A 80 -103.06 -25.28 70.53
N GLU A 81 -103.76 -24.42 71.25
CA GLU A 81 -104.15 -24.69 72.64
C GLU A 81 -105.29 -25.72 72.68
N THR A 82 -105.20 -26.68 73.59
CA THR A 82 -106.32 -27.55 74.01
C THR A 82 -106.63 -27.22 75.46
N SER A 83 -107.86 -26.78 75.74
CA SER A 83 -108.26 -26.43 77.11
C SER A 83 -108.33 -27.67 78.02
N ALA A 84 -108.30 -27.45 79.34
CA ALA A 84 -108.44 -28.51 80.34
C ALA A 84 -109.70 -29.40 80.16
N ASP A 85 -110.77 -28.86 79.56
CA ASP A 85 -112.02 -29.57 79.25
C ASP A 85 -112.00 -30.29 77.87
N GLY A 86 -110.88 -30.23 77.14
CA GLY A 86 -110.67 -30.92 75.86
C GLY A 86 -111.13 -30.14 74.62
N CYS A 87 -111.42 -28.84 74.72
CA CYS A 87 -111.77 -28.02 73.56
C CYS A 87 -110.52 -27.49 72.86
N LEU A 88 -110.46 -27.63 71.53
CA LEU A 88 -109.42 -27.04 70.70
C LEU A 88 -109.66 -25.53 70.50
N GLY A 89 -108.63 -24.74 70.79
CA GLY A 89 -108.60 -23.29 70.53
C GLY A 89 -108.23 -22.94 69.09
N GLU A 90 -108.11 -21.64 68.83
CA GLU A 90 -107.62 -21.11 67.56
C GLU A 90 -106.13 -21.48 67.35
N VAL A 91 -105.77 -21.83 66.11
CA VAL A 91 -104.38 -22.07 65.73
C VAL A 91 -103.71 -20.71 65.50
N ARG A 92 -102.68 -20.39 66.28
CA ARG A 92 -101.82 -19.22 66.02
C ARG A 92 -100.63 -19.65 65.18
N THR A 93 -100.18 -18.75 64.31
CA THR A 93 -99.15 -19.03 63.28
C THR A 93 -98.12 -17.91 63.25
N GLY A 94 -96.85 -18.27 63.25
CA GLY A 94 -95.71 -17.39 62.97
C GLY A 94 -94.85 -17.97 61.85
N GLU A 95 -94.20 -17.10 61.08
CA GLU A 95 -93.21 -17.48 60.06
C GLU A 95 -91.80 -17.25 60.63
N VAL A 96 -90.90 -18.20 60.42
CA VAL A 96 -89.49 -18.09 60.79
C VAL A 96 -88.67 -18.35 59.55
N ILE A 97 -87.83 -17.38 59.18
CA ILE A 97 -86.93 -17.51 58.04
C ILE A 97 -85.53 -17.79 58.58
N VAL A 98 -84.97 -18.92 58.16
CA VAL A 98 -83.62 -19.36 58.49
C VAL A 98 -82.74 -19.10 57.28
N SER A 99 -81.78 -18.20 57.44
CA SER A 99 -80.80 -17.87 56.40
C SER A 99 -79.49 -18.64 56.60
N ASP A 100 -78.85 -19.03 55.50
CA ASP A 100 -77.52 -19.64 55.52
C ASP A 100 -76.48 -18.70 56.15
N ASN A 101 -75.44 -19.28 56.75
CA ASN A 101 -74.29 -18.52 57.22
C ASN A 101 -73.44 -18.10 56.02
N LEU A 102 -73.42 -16.80 55.72
CA LEU A 102 -72.69 -16.24 54.59
C LEU A 102 -71.28 -15.81 55.05
N PRO A 103 -70.19 -16.43 54.57
CA PRO A 103 -68.85 -15.99 54.90
C PRO A 103 -68.55 -14.68 54.19
N VAL A 104 -68.18 -13.65 54.95
CA VAL A 104 -67.79 -12.34 54.41
C VAL A 104 -66.31 -12.37 54.06
N SER A 105 -65.95 -11.82 52.90
CA SER A 105 -64.55 -11.52 52.55
C SER A 105 -64.46 -10.25 51.73
N VAL A 106 -63.25 -9.70 51.64
CA VAL A 106 -62.93 -8.54 50.79
C VAL A 106 -61.58 -8.79 50.12
N GLN A 107 -61.46 -8.41 48.86
CA GLN A 107 -60.23 -8.51 48.08
C GLN A 107 -59.77 -7.12 47.64
N LEU A 108 -58.47 -6.90 47.63
CA LEU A 108 -57.81 -5.62 47.41
C LEU A 108 -57.04 -5.64 46.08
N SER A 109 -57.29 -4.62 45.27
CA SER A 109 -56.54 -4.36 44.03
C SER A 109 -56.06 -2.92 44.02
N VAL A 110 -55.01 -2.63 43.25
CA VAL A 110 -54.47 -1.27 43.05
C VAL A 110 -54.27 -0.99 41.57
N SER A 111 -54.44 0.25 41.15
CA SER A 111 -54.29 0.68 39.76
C SER A 111 -52.86 0.54 39.21
N GLN A 112 -51.85 0.64 40.08
CA GLN A 112 -50.44 0.58 39.71
C GLN A 112 -49.58 0.22 40.94
N ASN A 113 -48.65 -0.74 40.79
CA ASN A 113 -47.60 -1.09 41.76
C ASN A 113 -46.53 -1.93 41.00
N PRO A 114 -45.25 -1.51 40.91
CA PRO A 114 -44.66 -0.29 41.46
C PRO A 114 -45.21 1.00 40.84
N VAL A 115 -45.08 2.10 41.58
CA VAL A 115 -45.49 3.45 41.15
C VAL A 115 -44.38 4.47 41.38
N CYS A 116 -44.32 5.53 40.56
CA CYS A 116 -43.36 6.61 40.75
C CYS A 116 -43.69 7.48 41.96
N ILE A 117 -42.65 7.90 42.70
CA ILE A 117 -42.78 8.75 43.89
C ILE A 117 -43.58 10.04 43.60
N GLY A 118 -44.65 10.24 44.37
CA GLY A 118 -45.53 11.40 44.27
C GLY A 118 -46.78 11.23 43.39
N ASN A 119 -46.92 10.13 42.65
CA ASN A 119 -48.16 9.82 41.93
C ASN A 119 -49.20 9.17 42.86
N ASP A 120 -50.46 9.61 42.77
CA ASP A 120 -51.60 8.95 43.41
C ASP A 120 -51.89 7.60 42.74
N VAL A 121 -52.19 6.56 43.55
CA VAL A 121 -52.76 5.28 43.06
C VAL A 121 -54.15 5.06 43.62
N ILE A 122 -54.98 4.29 42.91
CA ILE A 122 -56.34 3.96 43.31
C ILE A 122 -56.38 2.51 43.79
N PHE A 123 -56.69 2.33 45.07
CA PHE A 123 -57.03 1.04 45.67
C PHE A 123 -58.52 0.78 45.53
N THR A 124 -58.89 -0.46 45.18
CA THR A 124 -60.29 -0.90 45.02
C THR A 124 -60.54 -2.17 45.82
N ALA A 125 -61.54 -2.11 46.72
CA ALA A 125 -61.99 -3.17 47.59
C ALA A 125 -63.21 -3.88 46.98
N THR A 126 -63.07 -5.16 46.65
CA THR A 126 -64.16 -5.98 46.10
C THR A 126 -64.77 -6.83 47.22
N PRO A 127 -65.99 -6.52 47.72
CA PRO A 127 -66.64 -7.27 48.79
C PRO A 127 -67.30 -8.56 48.25
N VAL A 128 -67.28 -9.63 49.05
CA VAL A 128 -68.10 -10.83 48.87
C VAL A 128 -68.98 -10.98 50.11
N ASN A 129 -70.30 -11.14 49.89
CA ASN A 129 -71.32 -11.13 50.95
C ASN A 129 -71.28 -9.86 51.84
N GLY A 130 -70.91 -8.72 51.25
CA GLY A 130 -70.86 -7.40 51.92
C GLY A 130 -72.22 -6.76 52.23
N GLY A 131 -73.32 -7.37 51.79
CA GLY A 131 -74.67 -6.84 51.95
C GLY A 131 -75.01 -5.71 50.97
N THR A 132 -75.95 -4.86 51.36
CA THR A 132 -76.47 -3.76 50.53
C THR A 132 -75.90 -2.38 50.90
N ASN A 133 -75.35 -2.23 52.10
CA ASN A 133 -74.69 -1.00 52.58
C ASN A 133 -73.37 -1.34 53.32
N PRO A 134 -72.41 -2.03 52.66
CA PRO A 134 -71.11 -2.32 53.25
C PRO A 134 -70.40 -1.05 53.73
N VAL A 135 -69.74 -1.15 54.88
CA VAL A 135 -68.87 -0.09 55.41
C VAL A 135 -67.42 -0.56 55.35
N PHE A 136 -66.63 0.11 54.54
CA PHE A 136 -65.20 -0.11 54.39
C PHE A 136 -64.43 0.79 55.37
N SER A 137 -63.36 0.24 55.96
CA SER A 137 -62.38 0.98 56.75
C SER A 137 -61.00 0.74 56.16
N TRP A 138 -60.42 1.78 55.59
CA TRP A 138 -59.13 1.74 54.92
C TRP A 138 -58.00 2.06 55.90
N PHE A 139 -56.92 1.30 55.82
CA PHE A 139 -55.74 1.42 56.67
C PHE A 139 -54.47 1.56 55.83
N VAL A 140 -53.58 2.44 56.27
CA VAL A 140 -52.20 2.57 55.78
C VAL A 140 -51.26 2.48 56.99
N ASN A 141 -50.28 1.57 56.95
CA ASN A 141 -49.34 1.30 58.06
C ASN A 141 -50.06 1.08 59.42
N GLY A 142 -51.19 0.37 59.39
CA GLY A 142 -52.04 0.11 60.57
C GLY A 142 -52.83 1.31 61.11
N VAL A 143 -52.79 2.46 60.44
CA VAL A 143 -53.56 3.67 60.78
C VAL A 143 -54.80 3.77 59.88
N GLN A 144 -55.99 3.89 60.48
CA GLN A 144 -57.24 4.08 59.75
C GLN A 144 -57.27 5.47 59.10
N VAL A 145 -57.33 5.53 57.78
CA VAL A 145 -57.26 6.77 56.97
C VAL A 145 -58.61 7.20 56.40
N LEU A 146 -59.48 6.25 56.05
CA LEU A 146 -60.83 6.51 55.53
C LEU A 146 -61.81 5.47 56.12
N VAL A 147 -63.07 5.88 56.36
CA VAL A 147 -64.15 4.97 56.73
C VAL A 147 -65.49 5.49 56.19
N GLY A 148 -66.26 4.61 55.54
CA GLY A 148 -67.53 4.95 54.91
C GLY A 148 -67.99 3.87 53.92
N SER A 149 -68.89 4.23 53.00
CA SER A 149 -69.38 3.33 51.95
C SER A 149 -68.52 3.36 50.68
N GLN A 150 -67.27 3.83 50.78
CA GLN A 150 -66.33 3.93 49.66
C GLN A 150 -65.56 2.61 49.51
N ASP A 151 -65.89 1.87 48.46
CA ASP A 151 -65.18 0.70 47.95
C ASP A 151 -63.82 1.05 47.31
N THR A 152 -63.44 2.33 47.30
CA THR A 152 -62.23 2.86 46.67
C THR A 152 -61.53 3.87 47.58
N TYR A 153 -60.19 3.90 47.50
CA TYR A 153 -59.35 4.86 48.20
C TYR A 153 -58.18 5.30 47.30
N THR A 154 -57.84 6.59 47.31
CA THR A 154 -56.82 7.18 46.44
C THR A 154 -55.83 7.99 47.27
N TYR A 155 -54.54 7.69 47.15
CA TYR A 155 -53.45 8.48 47.73
C TYR A 155 -52.11 8.16 47.07
N ALA A 156 -51.12 9.06 47.22
CA ALA A 156 -49.74 8.84 46.83
C ALA A 156 -48.96 8.11 47.94
N PRO A 157 -48.50 6.87 47.73
CA PRO A 157 -47.84 6.05 48.75
C PRO A 157 -46.37 6.41 48.96
N GLY A 158 -45.86 6.07 50.14
CA GLY A 158 -44.44 5.91 50.42
C GLY A 158 -43.93 4.51 50.07
N ASN A 159 -42.62 4.38 49.83
CA ASN A 159 -42.02 3.06 49.57
C ASN A 159 -42.08 2.19 50.83
N GLY A 160 -42.69 1.01 50.70
CA GLY A 160 -42.94 0.08 51.81
C GLY A 160 -44.24 0.34 52.58
N ASP A 161 -45.14 1.23 52.12
CA ASP A 161 -46.44 1.43 52.76
C ASP A 161 -47.30 0.15 52.69
N GLU A 162 -47.82 -0.27 53.85
CA GLU A 162 -48.75 -1.40 54.01
C GLU A 162 -50.20 -0.93 53.94
N VAL A 163 -50.93 -1.30 52.90
CA VAL A 163 -52.34 -0.91 52.68
C VAL A 163 -53.27 -2.11 52.83
N PHE A 164 -54.33 -1.99 53.63
CA PHE A 164 -55.39 -3.01 53.72
C PHE A 164 -56.76 -2.38 54.02
N VAL A 165 -57.82 -3.16 53.87
CA VAL A 165 -59.20 -2.72 54.14
C VAL A 165 -59.93 -3.74 55.03
N GLU A 166 -60.62 -3.23 56.06
CA GLU A 166 -61.62 -3.98 56.82
C GLU A 166 -63.02 -3.71 56.23
N LEU A 167 -63.78 -4.76 55.96
CA LEU A 167 -65.16 -4.73 55.49
C LEU A 167 -66.11 -5.12 56.63
N LEU A 168 -66.99 -4.19 57.01
CA LEU A 168 -68.16 -4.49 57.84
C LEU A 168 -69.39 -4.66 56.93
N SER A 169 -69.89 -5.88 56.83
CA SER A 169 -71.10 -6.24 56.06
C SER A 169 -72.38 -5.93 56.84
N ASP A 170 -73.44 -5.48 56.15
CA ASP A 170 -74.81 -5.39 56.70
C ASP A 170 -75.68 -6.60 56.37
N GLU A 171 -75.11 -7.66 55.78
CA GLU A 171 -75.82 -8.87 55.36
C GLU A 171 -76.34 -9.71 56.53
N ALA A 172 -77.52 -10.31 56.35
CA ALA A 172 -78.08 -11.23 57.32
C ALA A 172 -77.22 -12.50 57.42
N CYS A 173 -76.90 -12.92 58.65
CA CYS A 173 -76.09 -14.12 58.91
C CYS A 173 -74.65 -14.09 58.33
N ALA A 174 -74.11 -12.87 58.16
CA ALA A 174 -72.71 -12.60 57.93
C ALA A 174 -71.80 -13.25 58.99
N THR A 175 -70.90 -14.14 58.57
CA THR A 175 -69.89 -14.80 59.40
C THR A 175 -68.48 -14.35 59.00
N GLY A 176 -67.57 -14.25 59.96
CA GLY A 176 -66.26 -13.62 59.74
C GLY A 176 -66.34 -12.09 59.56
N ASN A 177 -67.37 -11.45 60.13
CA ASN A 177 -67.65 -10.01 60.00
C ASN A 177 -67.16 -9.25 61.27
N PRO A 178 -66.32 -8.20 61.18
CA PRO A 178 -65.73 -7.64 59.96
C PRO A 178 -64.66 -8.55 59.34
N ALA A 179 -64.65 -8.59 58.01
CA ALA A 179 -63.61 -9.28 57.23
C ALA A 179 -62.45 -8.33 56.94
N ILE A 180 -61.26 -8.86 56.67
CA ILE A 180 -60.05 -8.07 56.37
C ILE A 180 -59.44 -8.59 55.07
N SER A 181 -58.96 -7.69 54.21
CA SER A 181 -58.20 -8.07 53.01
C SER A 181 -56.80 -8.58 53.35
N GLU A 182 -56.13 -9.17 52.38
CA GLU A 182 -54.68 -9.17 52.30
C GLU A 182 -54.09 -7.75 52.43
N THR A 183 -52.84 -7.68 52.92
CA THR A 183 -52.07 -6.43 52.99
C THR A 183 -51.25 -6.27 51.72
N MET A 184 -51.36 -5.11 51.10
CA MET A 184 -50.64 -4.73 49.90
C MET A 184 -49.44 -3.86 50.28
N LEU A 185 -48.24 -4.33 49.98
CA LEU A 185 -47.00 -3.56 50.11
C LEU A 185 -46.78 -2.73 48.84
N MET A 186 -46.64 -1.42 48.98
CA MET A 186 -46.36 -0.52 47.87
C MET A 186 -44.86 -0.40 47.60
N GLN A 187 -44.43 -0.78 46.40
CA GLN A 187 -43.12 -0.40 45.89
C GLN A 187 -43.25 0.98 45.23
N VAL A 188 -42.41 1.92 45.66
CA VAL A 188 -42.41 3.29 45.14
C VAL A 188 -41.03 3.63 44.60
N ASP A 189 -40.93 3.69 43.28
CA ASP A 189 -39.70 3.92 42.55
C ASP A 189 -39.35 5.43 42.56
N PRO A 190 -38.07 5.81 42.75
CA PRO A 190 -37.65 7.21 42.74
C PRO A 190 -37.73 7.80 41.32
N LEU A 191 -37.85 9.12 41.22
CA LEU A 191 -37.67 9.81 39.93
C LEU A 191 -36.20 9.73 39.50
N LEU A 192 -35.97 9.23 38.29
CA LEU A 192 -34.65 9.16 37.66
C LEU A 192 -34.50 10.37 36.71
N PRO A 193 -33.46 11.20 36.83
CA PRO A 193 -33.22 12.28 35.88
C PRO A 193 -32.71 11.68 34.56
N VAL A 194 -33.47 11.86 33.48
CA VAL A 194 -33.02 11.49 32.13
C VAL A 194 -32.18 12.65 31.61
N THR A 195 -30.96 12.35 31.17
CA THR A 195 -30.07 13.33 30.51
C THR A 195 -29.32 12.64 29.38
N VAL A 196 -28.91 13.39 28.37
CA VAL A 196 -27.99 12.94 27.33
C VAL A 196 -26.93 14.01 27.16
N SER A 197 -25.67 13.62 27.02
CA SER A 197 -24.59 14.49 26.54
C SER A 197 -24.15 14.04 25.15
N ILE A 198 -23.55 14.94 24.39
CA ILE A 198 -23.00 14.73 23.06
C ILE A 198 -21.49 14.95 23.11
N ASP A 199 -20.72 14.08 22.48
CA ASP A 199 -19.26 14.23 22.34
C ASP A 199 -18.84 14.12 20.87
N ALA A 200 -17.72 14.76 20.55
CA ALA A 200 -17.18 14.95 19.22
C ALA A 200 -15.67 14.70 19.25
N LEU A 201 -15.24 13.53 18.79
CA LEU A 201 -13.83 13.11 18.81
C LEU A 201 -13.36 12.76 17.39
N PRO A 202 -12.49 13.59 16.77
CA PRO A 202 -12.01 14.90 17.22
C PRO A 202 -13.07 16.01 17.07
N SER A 203 -13.01 17.05 17.91
CA SER A 203 -13.90 18.23 17.84
C SER A 203 -13.50 19.25 16.76
N PHE A 204 -12.52 18.88 15.94
CA PHE A 204 -11.91 19.64 14.86
C PHE A 204 -11.69 18.67 13.70
N ILE A 205 -12.13 19.03 12.50
CA ILE A 205 -11.90 18.23 11.29
C ILE A 205 -11.52 19.09 10.09
N CYS A 206 -11.14 18.45 8.99
CA CYS A 206 -10.77 19.11 7.74
C CYS A 206 -11.91 19.11 6.72
N GLU A 207 -11.92 20.09 5.84
CA GLU A 207 -12.91 20.22 4.77
C GLU A 207 -12.99 18.93 3.92
N GLY A 208 -14.21 18.37 3.81
CA GLY A 208 -14.47 17.12 3.09
C GLY A 208 -14.33 15.82 3.92
N THR A 209 -13.94 15.90 5.20
CA THR A 209 -13.90 14.72 6.10
C THR A 209 -15.21 14.56 6.87
N GLU A 210 -15.56 13.32 7.25
CA GLU A 210 -16.71 13.05 8.11
C GLU A 210 -16.36 13.16 9.60
N ILE A 211 -17.34 13.57 10.42
CA ILE A 211 -17.27 13.53 11.88
C ILE A 211 -18.38 12.61 12.41
N THR A 212 -18.03 11.74 13.36
CA THR A 212 -18.99 10.93 14.11
C THR A 212 -19.20 11.54 15.48
N LEU A 213 -20.43 11.95 15.76
CA LEU A 213 -20.89 12.46 17.05
C LEU A 213 -21.50 11.31 17.86
N THR A 214 -21.18 11.22 19.14
CA THR A 214 -21.66 10.13 20.01
C THR A 214 -22.50 10.68 21.17
N ALA A 215 -23.70 10.15 21.33
CA ALA A 215 -24.62 10.44 22.42
C ALA A 215 -24.39 9.49 23.60
N SER A 216 -24.21 10.06 24.79
CA SER A 216 -24.04 9.35 26.06
C SER A 216 -25.30 9.52 26.93
N PRO A 217 -26.23 8.54 26.95
CA PRO A 217 -27.45 8.61 27.75
C PRO A 217 -27.21 8.27 29.23
N VAL A 218 -27.83 9.02 30.13
CA VAL A 218 -27.96 8.66 31.56
C VAL A 218 -29.43 8.42 31.86
N ASN A 219 -29.73 7.27 32.46
CA ASN A 219 -31.09 6.75 32.62
C ASN A 219 -31.86 6.66 31.28
N GLY A 220 -31.18 6.31 30.18
CA GLY A 220 -31.80 6.12 28.86
C GLY A 220 -32.81 4.97 28.80
N GLY A 221 -32.68 3.97 29.68
CA GLY A 221 -33.55 2.80 29.73
C GLY A 221 -33.00 1.62 28.91
N THR A 222 -33.89 0.77 28.39
CA THR A 222 -33.57 -0.42 27.59
C THR A 222 -33.74 -0.23 26.09
N ASN A 223 -34.56 0.74 25.66
CA ASN A 223 -34.83 1.06 24.26
C ASN A 223 -34.81 2.58 24.07
N PRO A 224 -33.67 3.25 24.32
CA PRO A 224 -33.55 4.70 24.07
C PRO A 224 -33.75 4.99 22.58
N VAL A 225 -34.39 6.11 22.27
CA VAL A 225 -34.50 6.64 20.91
C VAL A 225 -33.84 8.02 20.86
N PHE A 226 -32.84 8.16 19.99
CA PHE A 226 -32.12 9.39 19.76
C PHE A 226 -32.71 10.11 18.54
N SER A 227 -32.87 11.43 18.62
CA SER A 227 -33.21 12.30 17.50
C SER A 227 -32.17 13.39 17.37
N TRP A 228 -31.41 13.35 16.29
CA TRP A 228 -30.29 14.24 16.00
C TRP A 228 -30.74 15.45 15.19
N PHE A 229 -30.23 16.62 15.56
CA PHE A 229 -30.64 17.90 14.99
C PHE A 229 -29.43 18.76 14.61
N VAL A 230 -29.40 19.25 13.36
CA VAL A 230 -28.31 20.09 12.81
C VAL A 230 -28.86 21.45 12.38
N ASP A 231 -28.18 22.54 12.75
CA ASP A 231 -28.44 23.90 12.25
C ASP A 231 -27.28 24.37 11.35
N ALA A 232 -27.55 24.44 10.03
CA ALA A 232 -26.66 24.97 9.01
C ALA A 232 -26.87 26.49 8.76
N GLY A 233 -27.22 27.25 9.80
CA GLY A 233 -27.42 28.70 9.75
C GLY A 233 -28.85 29.16 9.43
N SER A 234 -29.85 28.31 9.64
CA SER A 234 -31.27 28.62 9.39
C SER A 234 -32.26 28.15 10.46
N GLY A 235 -31.75 27.55 11.55
CA GLY A 235 -32.51 26.84 12.58
C GLY A 235 -32.30 25.32 12.47
N PHE A 236 -32.37 24.64 13.60
CA PHE A 236 -32.19 23.19 13.71
C PHE A 236 -33.22 22.40 12.88
N VAL A 237 -32.72 21.43 12.11
CA VAL A 237 -33.49 20.45 11.34
C VAL A 237 -33.15 19.04 11.83
N GLY A 238 -34.16 18.20 12.04
CA GLY A 238 -33.94 16.80 12.41
C GLY A 238 -33.38 15.99 11.24
N VAL A 239 -32.26 15.29 11.45
CA VAL A 239 -31.50 14.59 10.41
C VAL A 239 -31.52 13.06 10.56
N GLN A 240 -31.57 12.54 11.78
CA GLN A 240 -31.63 11.10 12.08
C GLN A 240 -32.50 10.87 13.31
N THR A 241 -33.37 9.86 13.27
CA THR A 241 -34.12 9.38 14.45
C THR A 241 -34.08 7.85 14.48
N GLY A 242 -33.56 7.26 15.55
CA GLY A 242 -33.34 5.82 15.65
C GLY A 242 -32.86 5.35 17.02
N PRO A 243 -32.55 4.05 17.18
CA PRO A 243 -31.89 3.52 18.38
C PRO A 243 -30.41 3.91 18.46
N ASP A 244 -29.83 4.35 17.34
CA ASP A 244 -28.40 4.57 17.17
C ASP A 244 -27.93 5.82 17.95
N ASN A 245 -27.07 5.59 18.93
CA ASN A 245 -26.50 6.64 19.78
C ASN A 245 -25.32 7.36 19.10
N PHE A 246 -25.21 7.30 17.78
CA PHE A 246 -24.19 7.99 17.00
C PHE A 246 -24.80 8.60 15.73
N TYR A 247 -24.20 9.68 15.23
CA TYR A 247 -24.55 10.32 13.97
C TYR A 247 -23.29 10.78 13.25
N THR A 248 -23.16 10.39 11.97
CA THR A 248 -21.99 10.69 11.13
C THR A 248 -22.41 11.57 9.96
N PHE A 249 -21.63 12.61 9.67
CA PHE A 249 -21.85 13.50 8.52
C PHE A 249 -20.59 14.27 8.11
N THR A 250 -20.59 14.83 6.90
CA THR A 250 -19.62 15.83 6.43
C THR A 250 -20.14 17.26 6.71
N PRO A 251 -19.64 17.98 7.72
CA PRO A 251 -19.95 19.40 7.93
C PRO A 251 -19.27 20.31 6.89
N ALA A 252 -19.91 21.42 6.55
CA ALA A 252 -19.36 22.50 5.73
C ALA A 252 -18.69 23.61 6.57
N GLY A 253 -18.88 23.61 7.89
CA GLY A 253 -18.17 24.46 8.85
C GLY A 253 -19.07 25.45 9.57
N GLY A 254 -19.13 25.32 10.90
CA GLY A 254 -19.92 26.20 11.78
C GLY A 254 -21.34 25.69 12.05
N GLU A 255 -21.70 24.49 11.59
CA GLU A 255 -22.92 23.82 12.01
C GLU A 255 -22.98 23.66 13.53
N GLN A 256 -24.18 23.81 14.07
CA GLN A 256 -24.49 23.44 15.46
C GLN A 256 -25.27 22.13 15.46
N VAL A 257 -24.92 21.22 16.37
CA VAL A 257 -25.56 19.89 16.49
C VAL A 257 -25.94 19.62 17.95
N TYR A 258 -27.12 19.05 18.15
CA TYR A 258 -27.55 18.49 19.44
C TYR A 258 -28.41 17.23 19.22
N VAL A 259 -28.66 16.49 20.30
CA VAL A 259 -29.49 15.28 20.28
C VAL A 259 -30.58 15.34 21.35
N GLU A 260 -31.79 14.89 21.01
CA GLU A 260 -32.87 14.59 21.95
C GLU A 260 -32.93 13.09 22.23
N LEU A 261 -32.92 12.71 23.50
CA LEU A 261 -33.13 11.36 24.00
C LEU A 261 -34.57 11.21 24.49
N LEU A 262 -35.32 10.32 23.85
CA LEU A 262 -36.55 9.76 24.37
C LEU A 262 -36.23 8.43 25.07
N SER A 263 -36.47 8.36 26.38
CA SER A 263 -36.18 7.19 27.22
C SER A 263 -37.41 6.33 27.49
N ASP A 264 -37.23 5.01 27.61
CA ASP A 264 -38.24 4.05 28.10
C ASP A 264 -38.07 3.71 29.60
N VAL A 265 -37.22 4.42 30.35
CA VAL A 265 -36.96 4.12 31.77
C VAL A 265 -38.19 4.38 32.65
N ASN A 266 -38.50 3.45 33.57
CA ASN A 266 -39.57 3.67 34.53
C ASN A 266 -39.23 4.89 35.42
N CYS A 267 -40.22 5.75 35.64
CA CYS A 267 -40.08 6.97 36.45
C CYS A 267 -39.00 7.96 35.97
N GLY A 268 -38.68 7.94 34.68
CA GLY A 268 -37.87 8.97 34.02
C GLY A 268 -38.48 10.36 34.14
N SER A 269 -37.66 11.34 34.52
CA SER A 269 -38.01 12.75 34.70
C SER A 269 -37.12 13.63 33.84
N GLY A 270 -37.69 14.67 33.21
CA GLY A 270 -37.00 15.42 32.15
C GLY A 270 -36.94 14.67 30.81
N ASN A 271 -37.89 13.77 30.54
CA ASN A 271 -37.99 12.96 29.33
C ASN A 271 -39.03 13.58 28.35
N PRO A 272 -38.72 13.85 27.07
CA PRO A 272 -37.41 13.71 26.43
C PRO A 272 -36.39 14.74 26.93
N ALA A 273 -35.12 14.35 26.95
CA ALA A 273 -34.00 15.17 27.38
C ALA A 273 -33.18 15.64 26.18
N ALA A 274 -32.76 16.89 26.14
CA ALA A 274 -31.84 17.41 25.11
C ALA A 274 -30.42 17.55 25.65
N SER A 275 -29.41 17.32 24.80
CA SER A 275 -28.01 17.60 25.10
C SER A 275 -27.69 19.09 25.06
N GLU A 276 -26.49 19.44 25.52
CA GLU A 276 -25.79 20.64 25.04
C GLU A 276 -25.66 20.66 23.51
N VAL A 277 -25.42 21.87 22.97
CA VAL A 277 -25.16 22.10 21.55
C VAL A 277 -23.66 22.16 21.33
N ILE A 278 -23.11 21.29 20.48
CA ILE A 278 -21.75 21.40 19.97
C ILE A 278 -21.76 22.20 18.66
N GLN A 279 -20.80 23.10 18.49
CA GLN A 279 -20.53 23.72 17.19
C GLN A 279 -19.33 23.02 16.55
N VAL A 280 -19.50 22.49 15.33
CA VAL A 280 -18.41 21.78 14.63
C VAL A 280 -17.56 22.79 13.86
N THR A 281 -16.25 22.80 14.13
CA THR A 281 -15.29 23.64 13.42
C THR A 281 -14.53 22.85 12.36
N VAL A 282 -14.77 23.20 11.10
CA VAL A 282 -14.05 22.68 9.93
C VAL A 282 -12.95 23.66 9.55
N SER A 283 -11.75 23.17 9.28
CA SER A 283 -10.68 23.98 8.68
C SER A 283 -10.52 23.67 7.19
N PRO A 284 -10.24 24.69 6.35
CA PRO A 284 -10.04 24.48 4.92
C PRO A 284 -8.80 23.61 4.66
N LEU A 285 -8.87 22.78 3.63
CA LEU A 285 -7.76 21.89 3.28
C LEU A 285 -6.61 22.69 2.64
N LEU A 286 -5.44 22.69 3.28
CA LEU A 286 -4.26 23.39 2.80
C LEU A 286 -3.37 22.45 1.98
N GLN A 287 -3.05 22.83 0.74
CA GLN A 287 -2.05 22.10 -0.03
C GLN A 287 -0.65 22.47 0.44
N ALA A 288 0.10 21.53 1.01
CA ALA A 288 1.52 21.73 1.29
C ALA A 288 2.36 21.60 0.02
N SER A 289 3.46 22.33 -0.02
CA SER A 289 4.54 22.10 -0.98
C SER A 289 5.87 22.52 -0.38
N VAL A 290 6.96 21.96 -0.88
CA VAL A 290 8.32 22.39 -0.56
C VAL A 290 9.06 22.67 -1.86
N SER A 291 9.90 23.68 -1.85
CA SER A 291 10.86 23.94 -2.93
C SER A 291 12.25 24.06 -2.33
N ILE A 292 13.25 23.49 -2.99
CA ILE A 292 14.65 23.63 -2.60
C ILE A 292 15.38 24.53 -3.59
N VAL A 293 16.28 25.35 -3.05
CA VAL A 293 17.28 26.12 -3.81
C VAL A 293 18.65 25.79 -3.26
N VAL A 294 19.68 25.82 -4.11
CA VAL A 294 21.10 25.73 -3.70
C VAL A 294 21.76 27.09 -3.89
N ASP A 295 22.84 27.36 -3.17
CA ASP A 295 23.62 28.60 -3.31
C ASP A 295 24.49 28.64 -4.57
N ASN A 296 24.95 27.49 -5.07
CA ASN A 296 25.47 27.30 -6.42
C ASN A 296 25.30 25.84 -6.89
N ASP A 297 24.79 25.62 -8.11
CA ASP A 297 24.56 24.31 -8.74
C ASP A 297 25.68 23.85 -9.69
N ASP A 298 26.62 24.73 -10.04
CA ASP A 298 27.84 24.39 -10.79
C ASP A 298 29.11 24.79 -10.02
N ILE A 299 29.83 23.79 -9.49
CA ILE A 299 30.93 24.00 -8.53
C ILE A 299 32.19 23.21 -8.89
N CYS A 300 33.36 23.66 -8.44
CA CYS A 300 34.60 22.89 -8.61
C CYS A 300 34.71 21.76 -7.58
N ALA A 301 35.24 20.60 -8.01
CA ALA A 301 35.38 19.40 -7.19
C ALA A 301 36.09 19.66 -5.83
N GLY A 302 35.39 19.32 -4.74
CA GLY A 302 35.87 19.52 -3.36
C GLY A 302 35.40 20.81 -2.67
N THR A 303 34.45 21.54 -3.26
CA THR A 303 33.73 22.64 -2.61
C THR A 303 32.40 22.15 -2.00
N GLU A 304 31.92 22.87 -0.98
CA GLU A 304 30.65 22.58 -0.29
C GLU A 304 29.52 23.40 -0.92
N ALA A 305 28.36 22.80 -1.12
CA ALA A 305 27.14 23.44 -1.61
C ALA A 305 26.06 23.40 -0.52
N SER A 306 25.25 24.46 -0.42
CA SER A 306 24.28 24.66 0.65
C SER A 306 22.86 24.84 0.12
N PHE A 307 22.00 23.89 0.48
CA PHE A 307 20.60 23.79 0.08
C PHE A 307 19.69 24.41 1.14
N THR A 308 18.64 25.10 0.70
CA THR A 308 17.60 25.70 1.56
C THR A 308 16.22 25.28 1.07
N ALA A 309 15.47 24.61 1.94
CA ALA A 309 14.08 24.23 1.72
C ALA A 309 13.14 25.37 2.16
N THR A 310 12.27 25.80 1.26
CA THR A 310 11.21 26.79 1.49
C THR A 310 9.86 26.08 1.50
N PRO A 311 9.22 25.87 2.67
CA PRO A 311 7.91 25.25 2.76
C PRO A 311 6.78 26.27 2.50
N VAL A 312 5.70 25.81 1.90
CA VAL A 312 4.40 26.48 1.83
C VAL A 312 3.39 25.60 2.55
N ASN A 313 2.63 26.17 3.49
CA ASN A 313 1.72 25.45 4.39
C ASN A 313 2.39 24.30 5.18
N GLY A 314 3.70 24.42 5.43
CA GLY A 314 4.49 23.47 6.25
C GLY A 314 4.37 23.67 7.77
N GLY A 315 3.63 24.70 8.21
CA GLY A 315 3.36 24.98 9.63
C GLY A 315 4.48 25.72 10.37
N THR A 316 4.57 25.46 11.67
CA THR A 316 5.45 26.15 12.62
C THR A 316 6.72 25.38 12.95
N ASN A 317 6.69 24.04 12.82
CA ASN A 317 7.81 23.13 13.03
C ASN A 317 7.84 22.04 11.92
N PRO A 318 7.88 22.42 10.63
CA PRO A 318 8.00 21.47 9.53
C PRO A 318 9.20 20.55 9.71
N VAL A 319 8.99 19.25 9.50
CA VAL A 319 10.06 18.25 9.50
C VAL A 319 10.47 17.96 8.06
N PHE A 320 11.74 18.15 7.77
CA PHE A 320 12.33 17.80 6.48
C PHE A 320 13.00 16.43 6.53
N ALA A 321 13.17 15.79 5.37
CA ALA A 321 14.16 14.74 5.18
C ALA A 321 14.86 14.96 3.83
N TRP A 322 16.19 14.99 3.85
CA TRP A 322 17.01 15.21 2.66
C TRP A 322 17.45 13.90 2.03
N TYR A 323 17.55 13.88 0.70
CA TYR A 323 17.95 12.72 -0.09
C TYR A 323 19.05 13.13 -1.07
N VAL A 324 20.04 12.25 -1.23
CA VAL A 324 21.09 12.38 -2.26
C VAL A 324 21.13 11.08 -3.05
N ASN A 325 20.90 11.16 -4.37
CA ASN A 325 20.76 10.02 -5.28
C ASN A 325 19.71 9.00 -4.77
N THR A 326 18.53 9.51 -4.38
CA THR A 326 17.40 8.82 -3.72
C THR A 326 17.73 8.10 -2.39
N VAL A 327 18.96 8.21 -1.87
CA VAL A 327 19.33 7.69 -0.55
C VAL A 327 19.04 8.75 0.53
N PRO A 328 18.25 8.46 1.58
CA PRO A 328 17.96 9.41 2.64
C PRO A 328 19.20 9.69 3.51
N VAL A 329 19.40 10.96 3.85
CA VAL A 329 20.49 11.44 4.72
C VAL A 329 20.07 11.27 6.19
N PRO A 330 20.64 10.33 6.97
CA PRO A 330 20.04 9.95 8.25
C PRO A 330 20.23 11.01 9.34
N GLY A 331 19.11 11.59 9.80
CA GLY A 331 19.06 12.52 10.93
C GLY A 331 19.02 14.01 10.55
N GLU A 332 19.14 14.35 9.27
CA GLU A 332 19.05 15.75 8.80
C GLU A 332 17.61 16.19 8.61
N THR A 333 17.05 16.85 9.64
CA THR A 333 15.66 17.36 9.67
C THR A 333 15.54 18.87 9.50
N SER A 334 16.65 19.56 9.26
CA SER A 334 16.73 21.01 9.12
C SER A 334 16.15 21.50 7.78
N ALA A 335 15.64 22.74 7.78
CA ALA A 335 15.29 23.46 6.54
C ALA A 335 16.51 23.84 5.68
N THR A 336 17.73 23.63 6.18
CA THR A 336 18.98 23.83 5.42
C THR A 336 19.90 22.62 5.57
N TYR A 337 20.48 22.18 4.46
CA TYR A 337 21.42 21.05 4.39
C TYR A 337 22.64 21.46 3.56
N SER A 338 23.85 21.07 3.96
CA SER A 338 25.10 21.47 3.30
C SER A 338 26.05 20.27 3.23
N TYR A 339 26.65 20.01 2.06
CA TYR A 339 27.62 18.92 1.87
C TYR A 339 28.53 19.16 0.66
N THR A 340 29.53 18.29 0.47
CA THR A 340 30.42 18.29 -0.71
C THR A 340 29.90 17.28 -1.75
N PRO A 341 29.20 17.72 -2.82
CA PRO A 341 28.64 16.82 -3.81
C PRO A 341 29.68 16.25 -4.78
N ALA A 342 29.32 15.11 -5.38
CA ALA A 342 29.94 14.54 -6.57
C ALA A 342 29.20 14.98 -7.85
N ASN A 343 29.85 14.80 -9.01
CA ASN A 343 29.28 15.22 -10.28
C ASN A 343 28.11 14.33 -10.69
N GLY A 344 26.93 14.94 -10.87
CA GLY A 344 25.68 14.24 -11.12
C GLY A 344 24.95 13.79 -9.85
N ASP A 345 25.34 14.27 -8.67
CA ASP A 345 24.54 14.06 -7.46
C ASP A 345 23.17 14.73 -7.58
N VAL A 346 22.12 13.95 -7.35
CA VAL A 346 20.72 14.35 -7.44
C VAL A 346 20.20 14.63 -6.04
N VAL A 347 19.80 15.87 -5.75
CA VAL A 347 19.35 16.31 -4.42
C VAL A 347 17.86 16.66 -4.44
N GLU A 348 17.13 16.13 -3.47
CA GLU A 348 15.73 16.44 -3.21
C GLU A 348 15.45 16.42 -1.70
N ALA A 349 14.34 17.02 -1.27
CA ALA A 349 13.87 16.98 0.11
C ALA A 349 12.38 16.65 0.17
N THR A 350 11.96 15.84 1.14
CA THR A 350 10.55 15.72 1.51
C THR A 350 10.22 16.61 2.70
N LEU A 351 8.98 17.07 2.76
CA LEU A 351 8.40 17.86 3.83
C LEU A 351 7.23 17.10 4.46
N VAL A 352 7.23 17.04 5.79
CA VAL A 352 6.07 16.72 6.63
C VAL A 352 5.68 17.99 7.38
N SER A 353 4.44 18.46 7.18
CA SER A 353 3.89 19.65 7.84
C SER A 353 3.41 19.35 9.27
N ASP A 354 3.48 20.32 10.18
CA ASP A 354 2.81 20.27 11.49
C ASP A 354 1.43 20.99 11.51
N GLU A 355 0.93 21.46 10.36
CA GLU A 355 -0.46 21.96 10.24
C GLU A 355 -1.49 20.82 10.24
N PRO A 356 -2.61 20.95 10.97
CA PRO A 356 -3.55 19.85 11.22
C PRO A 356 -4.51 19.53 10.05
N CYS A 357 -4.52 20.33 8.97
CA CYS A 357 -5.34 20.09 7.77
C CYS A 357 -4.55 20.32 6.49
N VAL A 358 -3.56 19.45 6.25
CA VAL A 358 -2.71 19.47 5.05
C VAL A 358 -2.88 18.20 4.23
N SER A 359 -2.91 18.33 2.90
CA SER A 359 -2.91 17.19 1.97
C SER A 359 -2.27 17.54 0.62
N PRO A 360 -1.56 16.60 -0.05
CA PRO A 360 -1.11 15.31 0.49
C PRO A 360 0.06 15.48 1.47
N GLY A 361 0.54 14.37 2.04
CA GLY A 361 1.75 14.32 2.84
C GLY A 361 2.37 12.91 2.85
N PRO A 362 3.71 12.76 2.84
CA PRO A 362 4.72 13.81 2.67
C PRO A 362 4.70 14.44 1.27
N VAL A 363 5.30 15.62 1.10
CA VAL A 363 5.45 16.25 -0.22
C VAL A 363 6.92 16.41 -0.59
N THR A 364 7.30 15.99 -1.79
CA THR A 364 8.68 16.09 -2.32
C THR A 364 8.91 17.44 -2.99
N SER A 365 10.16 17.92 -2.95
CA SER A 365 10.59 19.15 -3.60
C SER A 365 10.77 19.01 -5.11
N ASN A 366 11.09 20.13 -5.77
CA ASN A 366 11.86 20.06 -7.01
C ASN A 366 13.20 19.35 -6.78
N VAL A 367 13.72 18.72 -7.83
CA VAL A 367 15.04 18.10 -7.84
C VAL A 367 16.11 19.14 -8.24
N ILE A 368 17.30 19.07 -7.65
CA ILE A 368 18.50 19.79 -8.09
C ILE A 368 19.55 18.75 -8.53
N ASN A 369 20.17 18.96 -9.69
CA ASN A 369 21.24 18.10 -10.21
C ASN A 369 22.56 18.85 -10.11
N MET A 370 23.52 18.33 -9.36
CA MET A 370 24.80 19.01 -9.12
C MET A 370 25.79 18.80 -10.26
N THR A 371 26.25 19.90 -10.86
CA THR A 371 27.40 19.89 -11.77
C THR A 371 28.66 20.11 -10.95
N VAL A 372 29.63 19.17 -11.03
CA VAL A 372 30.85 19.22 -10.20
C VAL A 372 32.09 19.07 -11.08
N ASN A 373 32.51 20.20 -11.62
CA ASN A 373 33.63 20.32 -12.56
C ASN A 373 34.96 19.88 -11.93
N GLN A 374 35.64 18.93 -12.57
CA GLN A 374 36.91 18.37 -12.09
C GLN A 374 38.07 19.34 -12.34
N LEU A 375 38.97 19.46 -11.36
CA LEU A 375 40.12 20.36 -11.45
C LEU A 375 41.10 19.94 -12.56
N ALA A 376 41.12 20.69 -13.66
CA ALA A 376 42.02 20.45 -14.78
C ALA A 376 43.37 21.19 -14.60
N LEU A 377 44.40 20.82 -15.38
CA LEU A 377 45.74 21.44 -15.32
C LEU A 377 45.98 22.26 -16.60
N VAL A 378 46.21 23.58 -16.46
CA VAL A 378 46.56 24.44 -17.60
C VAL A 378 47.93 24.04 -18.14
N SER A 379 48.07 23.92 -19.47
CA SER A 379 49.39 23.73 -20.11
C SER A 379 49.49 24.45 -21.44
N VAL A 380 50.71 24.85 -21.83
CA VAL A 380 51.01 25.51 -23.10
C VAL A 380 52.40 25.11 -23.60
N GLY A 381 52.56 24.96 -24.92
CA GLY A 381 53.81 24.71 -25.63
C GLY A 381 53.81 25.42 -26.99
N ILE A 382 54.98 25.74 -27.53
CA ILE A 382 55.12 26.51 -28.79
C ILE A 382 55.96 25.78 -29.84
N SER A 383 55.65 26.05 -31.10
CA SER A 383 56.39 25.62 -32.30
C SER A 383 56.55 26.76 -33.30
N ALA A 384 57.70 26.86 -33.96
CA ALA A 384 57.94 27.79 -35.07
C ALA A 384 57.69 27.12 -36.43
N ASP A 385 57.21 27.87 -37.41
CA ASP A 385 56.98 27.41 -38.80
C ASP A 385 58.28 27.21 -39.60
N ALA A 386 59.29 28.06 -39.40
CA ALA A 386 60.60 27.97 -40.03
C ALA A 386 61.76 28.28 -39.06
N ASN A 387 62.66 27.32 -38.86
CA ASN A 387 63.94 27.52 -38.17
C ASN A 387 64.94 26.43 -38.65
N PRO A 388 66.07 26.76 -39.31
CA PRO A 388 66.56 28.10 -39.67
C PRO A 388 65.73 28.81 -40.76
N VAL A 389 65.96 30.12 -40.92
CA VAL A 389 65.31 30.98 -41.94
C VAL A 389 66.34 31.83 -42.70
N CYS A 390 66.08 32.23 -43.96
CA CYS A 390 66.94 33.20 -44.66
C CYS A 390 66.70 34.62 -44.09
N GLN A 391 67.73 35.49 -44.11
CA GLN A 391 67.73 36.81 -43.48
C GLN A 391 66.60 37.72 -44.00
N GLY A 392 65.81 38.26 -43.07
CA GLY A 392 64.66 39.10 -43.39
C GLY A 392 63.35 38.34 -43.62
N GLY A 393 63.35 37.00 -43.53
CA GLY A 393 62.12 36.22 -43.44
C GLY A 393 61.42 36.41 -42.10
N GLU A 394 60.10 36.46 -42.11
CA GLU A 394 59.27 36.35 -40.91
C GLU A 394 59.11 34.89 -40.50
N VAL A 395 58.96 34.65 -39.19
CA VAL A 395 58.72 33.34 -38.59
C VAL A 395 57.50 33.45 -37.68
N THR A 396 56.55 32.53 -37.85
CA THR A 396 55.33 32.43 -37.03
C THR A 396 55.51 31.35 -35.98
N PHE A 397 55.25 31.73 -34.73
CA PHE A 397 55.16 30.84 -33.59
C PHE A 397 53.70 30.56 -33.30
N THR A 398 53.34 29.28 -33.20
CA THR A 398 51.99 28.84 -32.80
C THR A 398 52.05 28.24 -31.41
N ALA A 399 51.14 28.67 -30.52
CA ALA A 399 50.90 28.07 -29.23
C ALA A 399 49.91 26.90 -29.35
N THR A 400 50.21 25.81 -28.66
CA THR A 400 49.35 24.65 -28.47
C THR A 400 49.13 24.50 -26.97
N TYR A 401 47.87 24.31 -26.55
CA TYR A 401 47.50 24.44 -25.15
C TYR A 401 46.34 23.50 -24.76
N SER A 402 46.15 23.33 -23.45
CA SER A 402 45.08 22.53 -22.87
C SER A 402 44.50 23.23 -21.64
N ASN A 403 43.17 23.20 -21.48
CA ASN A 403 42.46 23.78 -20.33
C ASN A 403 42.74 25.29 -20.18
N GLY A 404 42.68 25.99 -21.32
CA GLY A 404 42.90 27.43 -21.43
C GLY A 404 41.63 28.27 -21.39
N GLY A 405 40.45 27.64 -21.32
CA GLY A 405 39.16 28.29 -21.45
C GLY A 405 38.81 28.78 -22.86
N PRO A 406 37.60 29.35 -23.03
CA PRO A 406 37.11 29.86 -24.30
C PRO A 406 37.76 31.18 -24.74
N ASN A 407 38.39 31.95 -23.84
CA ASN A 407 39.07 33.22 -24.13
C ASN A 407 40.46 33.30 -23.45
N PRO A 408 41.41 32.40 -23.77
CA PRO A 408 42.72 32.39 -23.10
C PRO A 408 43.55 33.64 -23.44
N GLU A 409 44.18 34.25 -22.44
CA GLU A 409 45.14 35.34 -22.67
C GLU A 409 46.56 34.80 -22.85
N PHE A 410 47.19 35.18 -23.97
CA PHE A 410 48.56 34.82 -24.33
C PHE A 410 49.49 36.00 -24.17
N VAL A 411 50.63 35.82 -23.50
CA VAL A 411 51.66 36.83 -23.34
C VAL A 411 52.97 36.31 -23.91
N TRP A 412 53.35 36.82 -25.08
CA TRP A 412 54.55 36.41 -25.81
C TRP A 412 55.78 37.21 -25.38
N PHE A 413 56.91 36.53 -25.22
CA PHE A 413 58.19 37.09 -24.82
C PHE A 413 59.27 36.75 -25.84
N VAL A 414 60.08 37.75 -26.20
CA VAL A 414 61.32 37.58 -26.98
C VAL A 414 62.48 38.10 -26.13
N ASN A 415 63.51 37.28 -25.92
CA ASN A 415 64.65 37.53 -25.03
C ASN A 415 64.23 37.97 -23.61
N GLY A 416 63.12 37.42 -23.10
CA GLY A 416 62.53 37.76 -21.80
C GLY A 416 61.78 39.10 -21.74
N ILE A 417 61.59 39.79 -22.87
CA ILE A 417 60.84 41.05 -22.97
C ILE A 417 59.49 40.78 -23.62
N MET A 418 58.41 41.30 -23.03
CA MET A 418 57.04 41.18 -23.57
C MET A 418 56.95 41.81 -24.97
N ALA A 419 56.47 41.04 -25.93
CA ALA A 419 56.60 41.30 -27.37
C ALA A 419 55.30 41.08 -28.17
N GLY A 420 54.31 40.35 -27.62
CA GLY A 420 52.98 40.15 -28.20
C GLY A 420 51.93 39.80 -27.15
N LEU A 421 50.65 40.02 -27.46
CA LEU A 421 49.52 39.82 -26.53
C LEU A 421 48.28 39.23 -27.24
N ASN A 422 47.54 38.41 -26.51
CA ASN A 422 46.17 37.93 -26.75
C ASN A 422 45.92 37.36 -28.16
N GLN A 423 46.90 36.61 -28.67
CA GLN A 423 46.78 35.73 -29.84
C GLN A 423 47.54 34.43 -29.57
N ASP A 424 46.98 33.31 -30.02
CA ASP A 424 47.60 31.98 -29.99
C ASP A 424 48.80 31.85 -30.97
N THR A 425 49.01 32.88 -31.77
CA THR A 425 50.08 32.98 -32.77
C THR A 425 50.85 34.29 -32.62
N TYR A 426 52.14 34.25 -32.95
CA TYR A 426 53.03 35.42 -32.91
C TYR A 426 54.05 35.36 -34.06
N THR A 427 53.98 36.34 -34.96
CA THR A 427 54.87 36.44 -36.13
C THR A 427 55.81 37.63 -35.99
N TYR A 428 57.11 37.44 -36.23
CA TYR A 428 58.10 38.53 -36.33
C TYR A 428 59.30 38.13 -37.20
N VAL A 429 60.17 39.09 -37.54
CA VAL A 429 61.48 38.82 -38.17
C VAL A 429 62.52 38.57 -37.06
N PRO A 430 63.02 37.34 -36.87
CA PRO A 430 64.00 37.04 -35.82
C PRO A 430 65.41 37.51 -36.18
N ALA A 431 66.17 37.92 -35.17
CA ALA A 431 67.62 37.95 -35.22
C ALA A 431 68.20 36.57 -34.88
N ASN A 432 69.40 36.28 -35.41
CA ASN A 432 70.09 35.04 -35.10
C ASN A 432 70.47 34.97 -33.61
N GLY A 433 69.83 34.05 -32.88
CA GLY A 433 70.01 33.85 -31.44
C GLY A 433 68.87 34.38 -30.57
N ASP A 434 67.78 34.93 -31.13
CA ASP A 434 66.61 35.34 -30.35
C ASP A 434 65.93 34.13 -29.67
N GLU A 435 65.58 34.28 -28.39
CA GLU A 435 64.89 33.28 -27.57
C GLU A 435 63.40 33.63 -27.37
N VAL A 436 62.48 32.73 -27.71
CA VAL A 436 61.02 32.97 -27.72
C VAL A 436 60.27 32.05 -26.76
N GLN A 437 59.31 32.60 -26.00
CA GLN A 437 58.45 31.88 -25.04
C GLN A 437 57.05 32.53 -24.97
N VAL A 438 56.03 31.79 -24.52
CA VAL A 438 54.70 32.34 -24.19
C VAL A 438 54.26 31.93 -22.78
N VAL A 439 53.50 32.81 -22.13
CA VAL A 439 52.75 32.56 -20.90
C VAL A 439 51.26 32.56 -21.24
N LEU A 440 50.52 31.60 -20.67
CA LEU A 440 49.08 31.42 -20.87
C LEU A 440 48.33 31.67 -19.56
N LEU A 441 47.36 32.59 -19.57
CA LEU A 441 46.37 32.74 -18.52
C LEU A 441 45.03 32.17 -19.02
N SER A 442 44.50 31.17 -18.34
CA SER A 442 43.24 30.50 -18.66
C SER A 442 42.04 31.23 -18.06
N ASP A 443 40.90 31.25 -18.76
CA ASP A 443 39.61 31.73 -18.27
C ASP A 443 38.62 30.60 -17.87
N ASP A 444 39.05 29.33 -17.90
CA ASP A 444 38.30 28.21 -17.29
C ASP A 444 38.16 28.39 -15.76
N GLU A 445 36.98 28.14 -15.19
CA GLU A 445 36.72 28.38 -13.75
C GLU A 445 37.39 27.34 -12.82
N CYS A 446 37.47 26.07 -13.24
CA CYS A 446 37.98 24.95 -12.42
C CYS A 446 39.35 24.44 -12.87
N VAL A 447 40.35 25.32 -12.94
CA VAL A 447 41.73 24.95 -13.32
C VAL A 447 42.79 25.18 -12.23
N THR A 448 43.88 24.43 -12.37
CA THR A 448 45.10 24.50 -11.56
C THR A 448 46.31 24.77 -12.45
N GLY A 449 47.38 25.34 -11.90
CA GLY A 449 48.58 25.70 -12.68
C GLY A 449 48.43 26.94 -13.57
N ASN A 450 47.37 27.73 -13.37
CA ASN A 450 47.12 28.99 -14.06
C ASN A 450 47.92 30.14 -13.38
N PRO A 451 48.75 30.94 -14.08
CA PRO A 451 49.12 30.86 -15.50
C PRO A 451 50.22 29.82 -15.79
N ALA A 452 50.14 29.19 -16.97
CA ALA A 452 51.11 28.24 -17.49
C ALA A 452 52.20 28.92 -18.35
N THR A 453 53.31 28.23 -18.63
CA THR A 453 54.45 28.79 -19.38
C THR A 453 55.08 27.75 -20.30
N SER A 454 55.43 28.14 -21.54
CA SER A 454 55.88 27.21 -22.59
C SER A 454 57.35 26.80 -22.52
N ASN A 455 57.71 25.86 -23.39
CA ASN A 455 59.09 25.69 -23.84
C ASN A 455 59.66 26.98 -24.48
N LEU A 456 60.99 27.05 -24.53
CA LEU A 456 61.77 28.11 -25.15
C LEU A 456 62.26 27.65 -26.55
N ILE A 457 62.28 28.54 -27.54
CA ILE A 457 62.85 28.30 -28.87
C ILE A 457 63.93 29.33 -29.17
N THR A 458 65.07 28.91 -29.73
CA THR A 458 66.18 29.80 -30.15
C THR A 458 66.32 29.79 -31.68
N MET A 459 66.54 30.96 -32.31
CA MET A 459 66.45 31.13 -33.77
C MET A 459 67.80 31.15 -34.52
N GLU A 460 67.85 30.54 -35.70
CA GLU A 460 69.02 30.49 -36.61
C GLU A 460 68.72 31.17 -37.97
N VAL A 461 69.63 32.02 -38.49
CA VAL A 461 69.37 32.88 -39.68
C VAL A 461 70.55 32.93 -40.67
N SER A 462 70.31 32.94 -41.99
CA SER A 462 71.35 32.83 -43.07
C SER A 462 71.18 33.77 -44.29
N ASP A 463 72.26 34.08 -45.03
CA ASP A 463 72.29 35.07 -46.16
C ASP A 463 71.88 34.51 -47.57
N GLN A 464 71.78 35.36 -48.62
CA GLN A 464 71.28 35.03 -49.99
C GLN A 464 72.28 35.26 -51.16
N LEU A 465 72.07 34.59 -52.32
CA LEU A 465 72.90 34.61 -53.57
C LEU A 465 72.06 34.60 -54.89
N GLU A 466 72.62 34.91 -56.08
CA GLU A 466 71.89 35.11 -57.38
C GLU A 466 72.46 34.27 -58.58
N VAL A 467 71.66 33.89 -59.61
CA VAL A 467 71.95 32.86 -60.66
C VAL A 467 71.78 33.34 -62.14
N ALA A 468 72.53 32.80 -63.14
CA ALA A 468 72.42 33.17 -64.60
C ALA A 468 72.90 32.12 -65.65
N VAL A 469 72.56 32.26 -66.97
CA VAL A 469 72.92 31.33 -68.10
C VAL A 469 72.95 31.97 -69.52
N ALA A 470 73.64 31.39 -70.53
CA ALA A 470 73.68 31.84 -71.95
C ALA A 470 73.96 30.71 -73.00
N ILE A 471 73.65 30.91 -74.32
CA ILE A 471 73.77 29.88 -75.42
C ILE A 471 74.29 30.36 -76.80
N THR A 472 74.76 29.46 -77.70
CA THR A 472 75.23 29.75 -79.10
C THR A 472 75.05 28.60 -80.13
N ALA A 473 75.01 28.90 -81.46
CA ALA A 473 74.87 27.93 -82.59
C ALA A 473 75.58 28.35 -83.91
N GLY A 474 75.41 27.58 -85.02
CA GLY A 474 76.26 27.64 -86.23
C GLY A 474 75.73 28.22 -87.57
N THR A 475 74.47 27.98 -87.99
CA THR A 475 73.87 28.48 -89.27
C THR A 475 72.34 28.37 -89.24
N VAL A 476 71.58 28.94 -90.21
CA VAL A 476 70.11 29.15 -90.08
C VAL A 476 69.17 28.93 -91.29
N ASN A 477 69.59 28.89 -92.57
CA ASN A 477 68.66 28.80 -93.73
C ASN A 477 68.88 27.52 -94.57
N LEU A 478 67.81 26.80 -94.94
CA LEU A 478 67.88 25.42 -95.49
C LEU A 478 66.79 25.11 -96.53
N CYS A 479 66.84 23.91 -97.13
CA CYS A 479 65.70 23.27 -97.82
C CYS A 479 65.09 22.15 -96.95
N ALA A 480 63.99 21.54 -97.40
CA ALA A 480 63.27 20.51 -96.62
C ALA A 480 64.12 19.24 -96.41
N GLY A 481 64.81 19.14 -95.26
CA GLY A 481 65.49 17.91 -94.80
C GLY A 481 66.91 18.04 -94.19
N GLU A 482 67.32 19.19 -93.60
CA GLU A 482 68.70 19.46 -93.15
C GLU A 482 68.80 19.80 -91.62
N THR A 483 70.00 19.77 -90.98
CA THR A 483 70.15 19.65 -89.49
C THR A 483 71.23 20.56 -88.82
N VAL A 484 71.19 20.78 -87.48
CA VAL A 484 72.05 21.75 -86.72
C VAL A 484 72.38 21.38 -85.24
N ILE A 485 73.31 22.11 -84.59
CA ILE A 485 73.83 21.92 -83.19
C ILE A 485 73.96 23.26 -82.42
N ILE A 486 73.74 23.25 -81.08
CA ILE A 486 73.71 24.40 -80.13
C ILE A 486 74.37 24.03 -78.76
N ALA A 487 74.91 24.99 -77.99
CA ALA A 487 75.55 24.77 -76.66
C ALA A 487 75.36 25.92 -75.64
N ALA A 488 75.50 25.64 -74.32
CA ALA A 488 75.20 26.52 -73.17
C ALA A 488 76.35 26.71 -72.13
N THR A 489 76.23 27.74 -71.26
CA THR A 489 77.16 28.03 -70.13
C THR A 489 76.46 28.71 -68.92
N PRO A 490 76.71 28.30 -67.65
CA PRO A 490 76.05 28.84 -66.44
C PRO A 490 76.91 29.77 -65.56
N ASP A 491 76.27 30.48 -64.63
CA ASP A 491 76.88 31.16 -63.47
C ASP A 491 76.05 30.90 -62.18
N ASN A 492 76.72 30.72 -61.03
CA ASN A 492 76.15 30.34 -59.73
C ASN A 492 75.13 29.15 -59.73
N GLY A 493 75.26 28.21 -60.67
CA GLY A 493 74.40 27.02 -60.80
C GLY A 493 74.50 25.94 -59.71
N GLY A 494 75.30 26.18 -58.66
CA GLY A 494 75.61 25.20 -57.62
C GLY A 494 76.43 24.00 -58.14
N THR A 495 76.38 22.87 -57.44
CA THR A 495 77.18 21.67 -57.78
C THR A 495 76.49 20.70 -58.75
N ALA A 496 75.17 20.81 -58.94
CA ALA A 496 74.39 19.97 -59.85
C ALA A 496 73.30 20.79 -60.59
N PRO A 497 73.68 21.73 -61.47
CA PRO A 497 72.73 22.49 -62.29
C PRO A 497 71.95 21.59 -63.27
N VAL A 498 70.70 21.95 -63.55
CA VAL A 498 69.83 21.30 -64.53
C VAL A 498 69.45 22.29 -65.64
N TYR A 499 69.51 21.86 -66.90
CA TYR A 499 69.09 22.65 -68.05
C TYR A 499 67.76 22.17 -68.61
N ALA A 500 67.01 23.08 -69.24
CA ALA A 500 65.81 22.80 -70.02
C ALA A 500 65.89 23.54 -71.36
N TRP A 501 65.74 22.84 -72.49
CA TRP A 501 65.85 23.41 -73.84
C TRP A 501 64.48 23.59 -74.50
N TYR A 502 64.26 24.73 -75.16
CA TYR A 502 62.96 25.11 -75.72
C TYR A 502 63.06 25.44 -77.20
N VAL A 503 62.23 24.80 -78.04
CA VAL A 503 62.04 25.13 -79.45
C VAL A 503 60.64 25.69 -79.65
N ASN A 504 60.49 26.90 -80.18
CA ASN A 504 59.21 27.62 -80.32
C ASN A 504 58.41 27.70 -79.00
N THR A 505 59.10 27.90 -77.86
CA THR A 505 58.56 27.83 -76.49
C THR A 505 58.08 26.45 -76.01
N VAL A 506 58.23 25.40 -76.83
CA VAL A 506 57.96 24.01 -76.44
C VAL A 506 59.22 23.38 -75.86
N LEU A 507 59.12 22.84 -74.65
CA LEU A 507 60.21 22.14 -73.96
C LEU A 507 60.54 20.79 -74.63
N ASP A 508 61.79 20.61 -75.05
CA ASP A 508 62.33 19.29 -75.40
C ASP A 508 62.80 18.58 -74.12
N ALA A 509 61.85 17.89 -73.47
CA ALA A 509 62.10 17.14 -72.24
C ALA A 509 63.09 15.96 -72.40
N GLY A 510 63.56 15.66 -73.62
CA GLY A 510 64.59 14.68 -73.89
C GLY A 510 66.02 15.18 -73.63
N GLN A 511 66.23 16.49 -73.46
CA GLN A 511 67.56 17.10 -73.39
C GLN A 511 67.72 17.99 -72.14
N THR A 512 68.52 17.54 -71.18
CA THR A 512 68.81 18.24 -69.91
C THR A 512 70.29 18.59 -69.70
N GLY A 513 71.13 18.34 -70.71
CA GLY A 513 72.56 18.67 -70.71
C GLY A 513 72.86 20.07 -71.24
N ASP A 514 74.15 20.40 -71.33
CA ASP A 514 74.68 21.70 -71.78
C ASP A 514 74.78 21.85 -73.31
N THR A 515 74.22 20.91 -74.09
CA THR A 515 74.23 20.93 -75.57
C THR A 515 72.93 20.39 -76.17
N TYR A 516 72.59 20.83 -77.38
CA TYR A 516 71.34 20.49 -78.09
C TYR A 516 71.57 20.26 -79.60
N ILE A 517 70.83 19.35 -80.23
CA ILE A 517 71.00 18.93 -81.64
C ILE A 517 69.62 18.65 -82.25
N TYR A 518 69.27 19.27 -83.40
CA TYR A 518 67.94 19.08 -84.01
C TYR A 518 67.86 19.34 -85.52
N VAL A 519 66.66 19.13 -86.08
CA VAL A 519 66.28 19.32 -87.48
C VAL A 519 65.28 20.48 -87.57
N PRO A 520 65.70 21.70 -87.97
CA PRO A 520 64.82 22.86 -87.96
C PRO A 520 63.79 22.86 -89.10
N SER A 521 62.58 23.31 -88.78
CA SER A 521 61.50 23.69 -89.69
C SER A 521 61.60 25.17 -90.11
N ASP A 522 60.68 25.61 -90.97
CA ASP A 522 60.55 27.03 -91.31
C ASP A 522 60.14 27.85 -90.06
N GLY A 523 60.96 28.84 -89.69
CA GLY A 523 60.66 29.78 -88.60
C GLY A 523 61.07 29.35 -87.18
N ASP A 524 61.63 28.15 -86.96
CA ASP A 524 61.93 27.65 -85.61
C ASP A 524 62.82 28.58 -84.77
N VAL A 525 62.53 28.73 -83.47
CA VAL A 525 63.26 29.58 -82.51
C VAL A 525 63.75 28.76 -81.30
N VAL A 526 65.00 28.89 -80.85
CA VAL A 526 65.56 28.07 -79.73
C VAL A 526 66.18 28.89 -78.59
N TYR A 527 65.89 28.53 -77.32
CA TYR A 527 66.54 29.04 -76.09
C TYR A 527 66.64 27.96 -74.98
N ALA A 528 67.22 28.29 -73.82
CA ALA A 528 67.34 27.39 -72.66
C ALA A 528 67.13 28.09 -71.30
N GLU A 529 66.79 27.31 -70.28
CA GLU A 529 66.67 27.72 -68.86
C GLU A 529 67.58 26.85 -67.95
N LEU A 530 67.99 27.39 -66.80
CA LEU A 530 68.93 26.83 -65.83
C LEU A 530 68.35 26.87 -64.41
N THR A 531 68.28 25.72 -63.73
CA THR A 531 67.97 25.62 -62.30
C THR A 531 69.25 25.36 -61.48
N SER A 532 69.48 26.17 -60.44
CA SER A 532 70.59 26.04 -59.49
C SER A 532 70.21 25.20 -58.26
N SER A 533 71.24 24.68 -57.58
CA SER A 533 71.14 23.66 -56.51
C SER A 533 71.42 24.17 -55.08
N GLU A 534 71.50 25.50 -54.88
CA GLU A 534 71.81 26.15 -53.58
C GLU A 534 70.55 26.72 -52.88
N THR A 535 70.51 26.71 -51.54
CA THR A 535 69.26 26.82 -50.75
C THR A 535 68.67 28.21 -50.52
N CYS A 536 69.48 29.25 -50.25
CA CYS A 536 69.00 30.64 -50.18
C CYS A 536 69.41 31.38 -51.48
N THR A 537 68.73 31.09 -52.61
CA THR A 537 69.01 31.71 -53.93
C THR A 537 67.89 32.60 -54.46
N THR A 538 68.28 33.57 -55.31
CA THR A 538 67.41 34.46 -56.10
C THR A 538 67.70 34.28 -57.60
N ASN A 539 66.75 34.69 -58.45
CA ASN A 539 66.80 34.51 -59.91
C ASN A 539 67.03 33.04 -60.35
N ASN A 540 66.45 32.08 -59.61
CA ASN A 540 66.54 30.65 -59.86
C ASN A 540 65.12 30.09 -60.15
N PRO A 541 64.84 29.55 -61.35
CA PRO A 541 65.73 29.36 -62.50
C PRO A 541 66.01 30.67 -63.28
N ALA A 542 67.06 30.64 -64.12
CA ALA A 542 67.47 31.73 -65.01
C ALA A 542 67.41 31.32 -66.49
N ALA A 543 67.09 32.26 -67.39
CA ALA A 543 66.90 32.00 -68.84
C ALA A 543 68.02 32.59 -69.73
N SER A 544 68.21 31.99 -70.92
CA SER A 544 69.23 32.37 -71.91
C SER A 544 68.73 33.33 -73.01
N ASN A 545 69.64 33.70 -73.92
CA ASN A 545 69.32 34.27 -75.23
C ASN A 545 68.72 33.24 -76.22
N ALA A 546 68.25 33.69 -77.40
CA ALA A 546 67.55 32.87 -78.42
C ALA A 546 68.08 33.01 -79.88
N LEU A 547 67.68 32.11 -80.81
CA LEU A 547 68.17 31.91 -82.20
C LEU A 547 67.04 31.47 -83.19
N THR A 548 67.12 31.56 -84.55
CA THR A 548 65.96 31.35 -85.51
C THR A 548 66.26 30.76 -86.95
N PHE A 549 65.34 30.04 -87.67
CA PHE A 549 65.57 29.18 -88.93
C PHE A 549 64.50 29.22 -90.15
N THR A 550 64.58 28.44 -91.30
CA THR A 550 63.74 28.59 -92.60
C THR A 550 63.60 27.37 -93.67
N VAL A 551 62.43 27.02 -94.38
CA VAL A 551 62.05 25.79 -95.31
C VAL A 551 60.89 25.93 -96.47
N ASN A 552 60.46 24.94 -97.38
CA ASN A 552 59.40 24.97 -98.53
C ASN A 552 58.82 23.61 -99.27
N GLU A 553 57.73 23.55 -100.16
CA GLU A 553 57.00 22.31 -100.84
C GLU A 553 56.10 22.39 -102.23
N ILE A 554 55.34 21.34 -102.76
CA ILE A 554 54.86 21.00 -104.23
C ILE A 554 53.45 20.19 -104.58
N PRO A 555 52.60 20.39 -105.70
CA PRO A 555 51.10 19.98 -106.01
C PRO A 555 50.54 18.90 -107.13
N THR A 556 49.22 18.41 -107.17
CA THR A 556 48.42 17.52 -108.20
C THR A 556 46.77 17.52 -108.29
N LEU A 557 46.00 16.65 -109.07
CA LEU A 557 44.49 16.68 -109.52
C LEU A 557 43.69 15.33 -109.99
N SER A 558 42.29 15.22 -110.02
CA SER A 558 41.30 14.26 -110.75
C SER A 558 39.71 14.56 -110.73
N ALA A 559 38.73 13.73 -111.28
CA ALA A 559 37.21 14.00 -111.37
C ALA A 559 36.12 12.82 -111.53
N THR A 560 34.76 13.02 -111.35
CA THR A 560 33.55 12.07 -111.53
C THR A 560 32.11 12.75 -111.54
N GLY A 561 30.91 12.10 -111.76
CA GLY A 561 29.53 12.71 -111.71
C GLY A 561 28.25 11.79 -111.77
N ILE A 562 27.01 12.34 -111.65
CA ILE A 562 25.72 11.63 -111.24
C ILE A 562 24.37 12.11 -111.90
N ASP A 563 23.47 11.17 -112.23
CA ASP A 563 22.09 11.29 -112.74
C ASP A 563 21.00 11.87 -111.78
N PRO A 564 20.03 12.71 -112.25
CA PRO A 564 18.82 13.08 -111.50
C PRO A 564 17.92 11.89 -111.09
N LEU A 565 17.58 11.82 -109.80
CA LEU A 565 16.85 10.70 -109.19
C LEU A 565 15.34 10.94 -108.98
N ASN A 566 14.87 12.20 -108.99
CA ASN A 566 13.45 12.56 -108.82
C ASN A 566 12.88 13.39 -109.99
N CYS A 567 11.55 13.47 -110.07
CA CYS A 567 10.84 14.23 -111.09
C CYS A 567 10.97 15.75 -110.88
N GLY A 568 12.07 16.34 -111.35
CA GLY A 568 12.22 17.81 -111.46
C GLY A 568 13.60 18.41 -111.16
N GLU A 569 14.65 17.61 -110.98
CA GLU A 569 15.94 18.05 -110.42
C GLU A 569 17.12 18.03 -111.43
N GLU A 570 18.23 18.70 -111.08
CA GLU A 570 19.53 18.63 -111.81
C GLU A 570 20.44 17.51 -111.24
N GLY A 571 21.57 17.23 -111.91
CA GLY A 571 22.62 16.31 -111.45
C GLY A 571 23.93 17.03 -111.07
N SER A 572 25.04 16.30 -110.96
CA SER A 572 26.30 16.85 -110.41
C SER A 572 27.60 16.22 -110.95
N ILE A 573 28.72 16.91 -110.72
CA ILE A 573 30.11 16.57 -111.11
C ILE A 573 31.07 16.96 -109.96
N GLU A 574 32.08 16.16 -109.66
CA GLU A 574 33.03 16.29 -108.54
C GLU A 574 34.51 16.19 -108.99
N PHE A 575 35.41 16.86 -108.29
CA PHE A 575 36.86 17.01 -108.55
C PHE A 575 37.71 16.75 -107.28
N THR A 576 38.95 16.30 -107.44
CA THR A 576 39.91 16.02 -106.33
C THR A 576 41.33 16.51 -106.66
N PHE A 577 42.16 16.78 -105.65
CA PHE A 577 43.50 17.39 -105.73
C PHE A 577 44.41 16.89 -104.60
N THR A 578 45.74 17.02 -104.73
CA THR A 578 46.67 16.86 -103.60
C THR A 578 47.78 17.91 -103.64
N ASN A 579 48.33 18.26 -102.48
CA ASN A 579 49.38 19.26 -102.28
C ASN A 579 49.14 20.64 -102.97
N VAL A 580 47.91 20.92 -103.40
CA VAL A 580 47.42 22.26 -103.73
C VAL A 580 46.84 22.84 -102.43
N PRO A 581 47.31 23.99 -101.93
CA PRO A 581 46.71 24.63 -100.76
C PRO A 581 45.28 25.08 -101.04
N ASP A 582 44.43 25.06 -100.02
CA ASP A 582 43.04 25.53 -100.11
C ASP A 582 42.96 26.98 -100.65
N GLY A 583 42.02 27.21 -101.55
CA GLY A 583 41.89 28.49 -102.23
C GLY A 583 41.02 28.43 -103.49
N THR A 584 40.88 29.59 -104.14
CA THR A 584 40.11 29.72 -105.38
C THR A 584 41.02 29.55 -106.60
N TYR A 585 40.72 28.57 -107.43
CA TYR A 585 41.44 28.23 -108.66
C TYR A 585 40.45 28.13 -109.85
N ASP A 586 40.95 28.26 -111.07
CA ASP A 586 40.15 28.01 -112.28
C ASP A 586 40.49 26.61 -112.83
N ILE A 587 39.47 25.78 -113.07
CA ILE A 587 39.65 24.49 -113.75
C ILE A 587 39.20 24.63 -115.21
N VAL A 588 40.18 24.65 -116.11
CA VAL A 588 39.95 24.82 -117.56
C VAL A 588 39.51 23.49 -118.18
N TYR A 589 38.60 23.52 -119.16
CA TYR A 589 38.24 22.35 -119.95
C TYR A 589 38.00 22.64 -121.44
N THR A 590 38.03 21.63 -122.32
CA THR A 590 38.22 21.86 -123.78
C THR A 590 37.15 22.72 -124.45
N THR A 591 35.94 22.82 -123.88
CA THR A 591 34.86 23.71 -124.36
C THR A 591 34.49 24.85 -123.39
N GLY A 592 35.18 25.00 -122.25
CA GLY A 592 34.80 25.98 -121.22
C GLY A 592 35.79 26.11 -120.07
N THR A 593 35.33 26.62 -118.93
CA THR A 593 36.13 26.72 -117.70
C THR A 593 35.18 26.77 -116.52
N PHE A 594 35.42 25.94 -115.51
CA PHE A 594 34.81 26.14 -114.20
C PHE A 594 35.62 27.22 -113.49
N THR A 595 35.15 28.46 -113.58
CA THR A 595 35.84 29.64 -113.04
C THR A 595 35.51 29.86 -111.56
N GLY A 596 36.51 30.19 -110.75
CA GLY A 596 36.32 30.45 -109.33
C GLY A 596 35.99 29.20 -108.51
N VAL A 597 36.51 28.03 -108.91
CA VAL A 597 36.32 26.79 -108.16
C VAL A 597 37.10 26.87 -106.86
N ASN A 598 36.38 26.76 -105.74
CA ASN A 598 36.95 26.83 -104.41
C ASN A 598 37.42 25.44 -103.99
N VAL A 599 38.71 25.18 -104.11
CA VAL A 599 39.34 23.94 -103.65
C VAL A 599 39.47 24.01 -102.13
N VAL A 600 38.84 23.05 -101.44
CA VAL A 600 38.84 22.94 -99.97
C VAL A 600 39.14 21.50 -99.60
N ALA A 601 40.09 21.28 -98.68
CA ALA A 601 40.61 19.97 -98.32
C ALA A 601 41.01 19.09 -99.54
N GLY A 602 41.36 19.73 -100.66
CA GLY A 602 41.69 19.06 -101.91
C GLY A 602 40.49 18.51 -102.71
N THR A 603 39.25 18.99 -102.56
CA THR A 603 38.13 18.63 -103.46
C THR A 603 37.29 19.84 -103.89
N ALA A 604 36.42 19.64 -104.88
CA ALA A 604 35.38 20.61 -105.30
C ALA A 604 34.22 19.92 -106.05
N VAL A 605 33.03 20.52 -106.06
CA VAL A 605 31.81 19.96 -106.70
C VAL A 605 31.06 21.07 -107.47
N VAL A 606 30.43 20.71 -108.60
CA VAL A 606 29.56 21.58 -109.40
C VAL A 606 28.25 20.86 -109.79
N THR A 607 27.14 21.57 -109.92
CA THR A 607 25.87 21.01 -110.43
C THR A 607 25.75 21.19 -111.95
N ALA A 608 25.01 20.29 -112.59
CA ALA A 608 24.81 20.31 -114.04
C ALA A 608 23.46 19.65 -114.44
N PRO A 609 22.72 20.23 -115.40
CA PRO A 609 21.68 19.49 -116.12
C PRO A 609 22.31 18.46 -117.07
N ALA A 610 21.52 17.49 -117.55
CA ALA A 610 22.00 16.40 -118.42
C ALA A 610 22.82 16.89 -119.64
N GLY A 611 24.11 16.54 -119.67
CA GLY A 611 25.14 17.05 -120.60
C GLY A 611 26.42 16.19 -120.64
N ILE A 612 27.51 16.69 -121.26
CA ILE A 612 28.80 15.98 -121.51
C ILE A 612 29.99 16.99 -121.44
N TYR A 613 31.17 16.59 -120.92
CA TYR A 613 32.35 17.44 -120.63
C TYR A 613 33.72 16.69 -120.78
N GLU A 614 34.83 17.37 -121.17
CA GLU A 614 36.16 16.77 -121.55
C GLU A 614 37.40 17.70 -121.24
N ASP A 615 38.58 17.11 -120.90
CA ASP A 615 39.97 17.66 -120.61
C ASP A 615 40.16 18.63 -119.39
N LEU A 616 40.98 18.36 -118.33
CA LEU A 616 41.02 19.18 -117.07
C LEU A 616 42.44 19.35 -116.40
N SER A 617 42.84 20.53 -115.81
CA SER A 617 44.23 20.79 -115.24
C SER A 617 44.41 21.93 -114.15
N ILE A 618 45.56 22.03 -113.41
CA ILE A 618 45.89 23.04 -112.31
C ILE A 618 47.42 23.38 -112.07
N THR A 619 47.82 24.32 -111.17
CA THR A 619 49.24 24.76 -110.88
C THR A 619 49.45 25.52 -109.53
N VAL A 620 50.64 25.43 -108.86
CA VAL A 620 50.97 26.18 -107.59
C VAL A 620 52.46 26.58 -107.42
N GLY A 621 52.74 27.86 -107.15
CA GLY A 621 54.04 28.33 -106.63
C GLY A 621 55.17 28.32 -107.68
N LEU A 622 56.29 27.66 -107.37
CA LEU A 622 57.35 27.36 -108.35
C LEU A 622 57.17 25.97 -109.00
N CYS A 623 55.98 25.35 -108.90
CA CYS A 623 55.70 23.97 -109.28
C CYS A 623 54.30 23.78 -109.94
N ALA A 624 54.02 22.63 -110.57
CA ALA A 624 52.78 22.39 -111.35
C ALA A 624 52.40 20.89 -111.48
N SER A 625 51.15 20.60 -111.88
CA SER A 625 50.57 19.24 -112.07
C SER A 625 50.62 18.72 -113.52
N ALA A 626 50.02 17.55 -113.85
CA ALA A 626 50.47 16.72 -114.99
C ALA A 626 49.50 15.95 -115.95
N GLU A 627 48.19 15.67 -115.73
CA GLU A 627 47.32 14.79 -116.59
C GLU A 627 45.79 15.21 -116.68
N ASP A 628 44.92 14.58 -117.54
CA ASP A 628 43.59 15.07 -118.10
C ASP A 628 42.29 14.12 -117.91
N VAL A 629 40.97 14.56 -117.97
CA VAL A 629 39.68 13.80 -117.49
C VAL A 629 38.21 14.19 -118.08
N ASP A 630 37.05 13.40 -117.95
CA ASP A 630 35.62 13.51 -118.57
C ASP A 630 34.26 13.04 -117.79
N ILE A 631 32.93 13.28 -118.20
CA ILE A 631 31.58 12.81 -117.52
C ILE A 631 30.08 12.92 -118.21
N THR A 632 28.89 12.35 -117.69
CA THR A 632 27.39 12.36 -118.19
C THR A 632 26.16 11.90 -117.20
N LEU A 633 24.78 12.10 -117.41
CA LEU A 633 23.53 12.03 -116.44
C LEU A 633 21.97 11.61 -116.90
N THR A 634 20.90 11.20 -116.06
CA THR A 634 19.41 10.71 -116.36
C THR A 634 18.05 10.96 -115.42
N ALA A 635 17.02 10.04 -115.08
CA ALA A 635 15.55 10.29 -114.54
C ALA A 635 14.49 9.13 -113.96
N PRO A 636 13.20 9.36 -113.37
CA PRO A 636 12.27 8.48 -112.44
C PRO A 636 10.60 8.48 -112.38
N ASP A 637 9.78 7.99 -111.33
CA ASP A 637 8.22 7.74 -111.18
C ASP A 637 7.38 7.70 -109.74
N ALA A 638 6.04 7.24 -109.53
CA ALA A 638 5.00 7.53 -108.36
C ALA A 638 3.78 6.49 -107.81
N PRO A 639 2.87 6.72 -106.72
CA PRO A 639 2.10 5.74 -105.72
C PRO A 639 0.50 5.66 -105.27
N THR A 640 -0.04 4.76 -104.32
CA THR A 640 -1.43 4.63 -103.55
C THR A 640 -1.57 3.78 -102.15
N LEU A 641 -2.73 3.72 -101.37
CA LEU A 641 -2.99 3.12 -99.95
C LEU A 641 -4.41 2.47 -99.57
N ALA A 642 -4.55 1.65 -98.47
CA ALA A 642 -5.77 1.15 -97.70
C ALA A 642 -5.50 0.56 -96.24
N ALA A 643 -6.49 0.30 -95.33
CA ALA A 643 -6.31 -0.13 -93.89
C ALA A 643 -7.40 -1.04 -93.18
N ILE A 644 -7.07 -1.68 -92.02
CA ILE A 644 -7.93 -2.48 -91.06
C ILE A 644 -7.41 -2.36 -89.59
N GLY A 645 -8.24 -2.46 -88.52
CA GLY A 645 -7.82 -2.40 -87.09
C GLY A 645 -8.22 -3.59 -86.17
N ILE A 646 -7.53 -3.73 -85.02
CA ILE A 646 -7.70 -4.79 -83.98
C ILE A 646 -7.55 -4.21 -82.56
N ASP A 647 -8.52 -4.46 -81.67
CA ASP A 647 -8.57 -3.93 -80.29
C ASP A 647 -7.52 -4.53 -79.32
N PRO A 648 -7.01 -3.76 -78.33
CA PRO A 648 -6.12 -4.24 -77.25
C PRO A 648 -6.76 -5.26 -76.30
N LEU A 649 -5.94 -6.14 -75.72
CA LEU A 649 -6.39 -7.24 -74.85
C LEU A 649 -6.43 -6.87 -73.35
N ASN A 650 -5.55 -5.98 -72.89
CA ASN A 650 -5.46 -5.56 -71.49
C ASN A 650 -5.57 -4.03 -71.33
N CYS A 651 -5.95 -3.57 -70.14
CA CYS A 651 -5.94 -2.16 -69.78
C CYS A 651 -4.57 -1.51 -70.00
N GLY A 652 -4.52 -0.48 -70.85
CA GLY A 652 -3.33 0.34 -71.08
C GLY A 652 -2.29 -0.26 -72.03
N GLU A 653 -2.60 -1.37 -72.71
CA GLU A 653 -1.82 -1.86 -73.84
C GLU A 653 -2.36 -1.29 -75.18
N ASP A 654 -1.50 -1.23 -76.20
CA ASP A 654 -1.88 -0.82 -77.56
C ASP A 654 -2.62 -1.95 -78.31
N GLY A 655 -3.56 -1.56 -79.18
CA GLY A 655 -4.09 -2.41 -80.24
C GLY A 655 -3.19 -2.35 -81.49
N SER A 656 -3.71 -2.76 -82.65
CA SER A 656 -2.96 -2.68 -83.91
C SER A 656 -3.81 -2.31 -85.13
N ILE A 657 -3.14 -1.75 -86.15
CA ILE A 657 -3.72 -1.37 -87.44
C ILE A 657 -2.84 -1.94 -88.56
N GLU A 658 -3.45 -2.66 -89.51
CA GLU A 658 -2.80 -3.24 -90.69
C GLU A 658 -3.12 -2.42 -91.96
N PHE A 659 -2.10 -2.20 -92.79
CA PHE A 659 -2.15 -1.36 -94.00
C PHE A 659 -1.80 -2.16 -95.27
N THR A 660 -2.26 -1.69 -96.44
CA THR A 660 -1.94 -2.26 -97.76
C THR A 660 -1.78 -1.15 -98.81
N PHE A 661 -0.86 -1.30 -99.76
CA PHE A 661 -0.41 -0.22 -100.67
C PHE A 661 -0.26 -0.69 -102.12
N THR A 662 -0.33 0.22 -103.10
CA THR A 662 0.14 -0.07 -104.48
C THR A 662 1.00 1.08 -105.00
N ASN A 663 1.92 0.78 -105.93
CA ASN A 663 2.87 1.73 -106.51
C ASN A 663 3.76 2.53 -105.51
N VAL A 664 3.69 2.26 -104.22
CA VAL A 664 4.68 2.66 -103.21
C VAL A 664 5.80 1.61 -103.21
N PRO A 665 7.09 1.99 -103.35
CA PRO A 665 8.21 1.07 -103.18
C PRO A 665 8.27 0.48 -101.76
N ASP A 666 8.98 -0.65 -101.58
CA ASP A 666 9.36 -1.10 -100.24
C ASP A 666 10.31 -0.07 -99.60
N GLY A 667 10.02 0.32 -98.36
CA GLY A 667 10.73 1.42 -97.70
C GLY A 667 10.00 1.96 -96.48
N THR A 668 10.56 3.03 -95.89
CA THR A 668 10.04 3.67 -94.68
C THR A 668 9.31 4.96 -95.04
N TYR A 669 8.04 5.06 -94.66
CA TYR A 669 7.14 6.16 -95.01
C TYR A 669 6.33 6.64 -93.81
N ASP A 670 5.89 7.89 -93.88
CA ASP A 670 4.96 8.46 -92.90
C ASP A 670 3.52 8.34 -93.43
N ILE A 671 2.61 7.84 -92.59
CA ILE A 671 1.17 7.74 -92.90
C ILE A 671 0.45 8.78 -92.05
N VAL A 672 -0.10 9.80 -92.70
CA VAL A 672 -0.75 10.94 -92.03
C VAL A 672 -2.22 10.61 -91.81
N TYR A 673 -2.78 11.06 -90.68
CA TYR A 673 -4.20 11.02 -90.36
C TYR A 673 -4.65 12.37 -89.76
N ALA A 674 -5.95 12.65 -89.69
CA ALA A 674 -6.51 13.98 -89.38
C ALA A 674 -5.97 14.64 -88.09
N THR A 675 -5.55 13.83 -87.11
CA THR A 675 -5.06 14.27 -85.80
C THR A 675 -3.60 13.92 -85.50
N GLY A 676 -2.86 13.31 -86.45
CA GLY A 676 -1.49 12.86 -86.21
C GLY A 676 -0.82 12.18 -87.41
N THR A 677 0.28 11.48 -87.15
CA THR A 677 1.04 10.77 -88.18
C THR A 677 1.68 9.51 -87.58
N PHE A 678 1.46 8.35 -88.21
CA PHE A 678 2.30 7.19 -87.98
C PHE A 678 3.62 7.40 -88.73
N THR A 679 4.64 7.88 -88.01
CA THR A 679 5.96 8.15 -88.59
C THR A 679 6.80 6.88 -88.69
N GLY A 680 7.55 6.72 -89.77
CA GLY A 680 8.53 5.63 -89.90
C GLY A 680 7.93 4.24 -90.17
N VAL A 681 6.71 4.18 -90.72
CA VAL A 681 6.04 2.91 -91.07
C VAL A 681 6.81 2.22 -92.19
N THR A 682 7.31 1.02 -91.93
CA THR A 682 8.11 0.26 -92.90
C THR A 682 7.20 -0.65 -93.72
N ILE A 683 7.02 -0.28 -94.99
CA ILE A 683 6.24 -1.02 -95.99
C ILE A 683 7.14 -2.10 -96.59
N THR A 684 6.67 -3.34 -96.58
CA THR A 684 7.39 -4.49 -97.17
C THR A 684 6.40 -5.40 -97.88
N GLY A 685 6.61 -5.67 -99.17
CA GLY A 685 5.73 -6.55 -99.95
C GLY A 685 4.30 -6.03 -100.05
N ASN A 686 4.14 -4.71 -100.20
CA ASN A 686 2.85 -4.00 -100.30
C ASN A 686 1.99 -3.94 -99.01
N SER A 687 2.50 -4.28 -97.84
CA SER A 687 1.79 -4.09 -96.56
C SER A 687 2.68 -3.55 -95.43
N ALA A 688 2.04 -3.12 -94.34
CA ALA A 688 2.68 -2.73 -93.08
C ALA A 688 1.69 -2.92 -91.90
N THR A 689 2.19 -2.91 -90.66
CA THR A 689 1.37 -2.96 -89.43
C THR A 689 1.95 -1.98 -88.41
N VAL A 690 1.09 -1.29 -87.67
CA VAL A 690 1.47 -0.41 -86.54
C VAL A 690 0.73 -0.85 -85.28
N THR A 691 1.34 -0.65 -84.10
CA THR A 691 0.63 -0.65 -82.82
C THR A 691 0.08 0.75 -82.56
N ALA A 692 -1.10 0.83 -81.96
CA ALA A 692 -1.78 2.10 -81.70
C ALA A 692 -2.74 1.99 -80.49
N PRO A 693 -2.83 3.00 -79.63
CA PRO A 693 -3.73 2.98 -78.48
C PRO A 693 -5.21 3.04 -78.92
N ALA A 694 -6.11 2.65 -78.01
CA ALA A 694 -7.55 2.79 -78.19
C ALA A 694 -7.92 4.26 -78.53
N GLY A 695 -8.68 4.46 -79.61
CA GLY A 695 -8.88 5.79 -80.22
C GLY A 695 -9.52 5.74 -81.60
N LEU A 696 -9.65 6.92 -82.21
CA LEU A 696 -10.24 7.12 -83.54
C LEU A 696 -9.20 7.74 -84.48
N TYR A 697 -9.09 7.19 -85.69
CA TYR A 697 -8.09 7.55 -86.70
C TYR A 697 -8.80 7.80 -88.03
N GLU A 698 -8.85 9.05 -88.48
CA GLU A 698 -9.62 9.52 -89.66
C GLU A 698 -8.66 10.08 -90.74
N ASP A 699 -9.06 10.13 -92.02
CA ASP A 699 -8.29 10.72 -93.15
C ASP A 699 -6.87 10.12 -93.39
N LEU A 700 -6.71 8.78 -93.36
CA LEU A 700 -5.41 8.11 -93.57
C LEU A 700 -4.85 8.25 -95.01
N THR A 701 -3.64 8.82 -95.17
CA THR A 701 -2.98 9.12 -96.47
C THR A 701 -1.45 8.90 -96.49
N ILE A 702 -0.85 8.76 -97.69
CA ILE A 702 0.60 8.56 -97.90
C ILE A 702 1.16 9.36 -99.10
N THR A 703 2.45 9.74 -99.06
CA THR A 703 3.14 10.49 -100.13
C THR A 703 4.47 9.84 -100.54
N VAL A 704 4.81 9.86 -101.83
CA VAL A 704 6.10 9.45 -102.40
C VAL A 704 6.63 10.56 -103.30
N GLY A 705 7.79 11.14 -102.94
CA GLY A 705 8.37 12.26 -103.66
C GLY A 705 7.45 13.49 -103.66
N LEU A 706 7.03 13.94 -104.84
CA LEU A 706 6.06 15.04 -105.02
C LEU A 706 4.64 14.54 -105.37
N CYS A 707 4.30 13.28 -105.07
CA CYS A 707 3.02 12.66 -105.45
C CYS A 707 2.36 11.94 -104.26
N ALA A 708 1.09 12.26 -103.98
CA ALA A 708 0.31 11.70 -102.88
C ALA A 708 -0.74 10.68 -103.34
N SER A 709 -1.22 9.84 -102.40
CA SER A 709 -2.37 8.94 -102.59
C SER A 709 -3.68 9.69 -102.83
N ALA A 710 -4.69 9.01 -103.39
CA ALA A 710 -5.86 9.67 -104.00
C ALA A 710 -7.24 9.40 -103.35
N GLU A 711 -7.31 8.61 -102.28
CA GLU A 711 -8.53 8.35 -101.48
C GLU A 711 -8.15 8.22 -99.99
N ASP A 712 -9.09 8.55 -99.11
CA ASP A 712 -8.93 8.68 -97.65
C ASP A 712 -9.61 7.52 -96.89
N VAL A 713 -9.16 7.15 -95.68
CA VAL A 713 -9.61 5.95 -94.93
C VAL A 713 -9.68 6.19 -93.40
N ASP A 714 -10.68 5.60 -92.72
CA ASP A 714 -10.94 5.76 -91.27
C ASP A 714 -11.00 4.42 -90.48
N ILE A 715 -10.54 4.39 -89.22
CA ILE A 715 -10.49 3.22 -88.31
C ILE A 715 -10.74 3.62 -86.83
N THR A 716 -11.24 2.70 -85.99
CA THR A 716 -11.43 2.90 -84.53
C THR A 716 -10.93 1.69 -83.73
N LEU A 717 -10.41 1.91 -82.52
CA LEU A 717 -9.94 0.90 -81.54
C LEU A 717 -10.54 1.17 -80.14
N THR A 718 -10.84 0.13 -79.36
CA THR A 718 -11.63 0.17 -78.10
C THR A 718 -10.88 -0.44 -76.92
N ALA A 719 -11.00 0.12 -75.71
CA ALA A 719 -10.33 -0.38 -74.50
C ALA A 719 -11.22 -1.33 -73.64
N PRO A 720 -10.63 -2.23 -72.81
CA PRO A 720 -11.37 -3.06 -71.86
C PRO A 720 -11.98 -2.31 -70.67
N ASP A 721 -12.95 -2.94 -70.00
CA ASP A 721 -13.58 -2.45 -68.74
C ASP A 721 -12.64 -2.57 -67.53
N ALA A 722 -12.77 -1.64 -66.56
CA ALA A 722 -11.99 -1.57 -65.33
C ALA A 722 -12.41 -2.62 -64.27
N PRO A 723 -11.54 -2.96 -63.29
CA PRO A 723 -11.88 -3.82 -62.16
C PRO A 723 -12.74 -3.09 -61.12
N THR A 724 -13.58 -3.84 -60.42
CA THR A 724 -14.37 -3.32 -59.27
C THR A 724 -14.05 -4.08 -57.99
N LEU A 725 -14.11 -3.39 -56.85
CA LEU A 725 -13.94 -3.95 -55.52
C LEU A 725 -15.22 -3.76 -54.69
N SER A 726 -15.52 -4.70 -53.79
CA SER A 726 -16.27 -4.41 -52.57
C SER A 726 -15.72 -5.25 -51.41
N ALA A 727 -15.98 -4.81 -50.19
CA ALA A 727 -15.47 -5.43 -48.97
C ALA A 727 -16.56 -5.58 -47.90
N ILE A 728 -16.43 -6.58 -47.03
CA ILE A 728 -17.23 -6.76 -45.81
C ILE A 728 -16.27 -7.08 -44.66
N GLY A 729 -16.29 -6.26 -43.61
CA GLY A 729 -15.54 -6.51 -42.38
C GLY A 729 -16.28 -7.43 -41.42
N THR A 730 -15.53 -8.20 -40.63
CA THR A 730 -15.99 -8.90 -39.44
C THR A 730 -15.02 -8.60 -38.30
N ASP A 731 -15.52 -8.00 -37.24
CA ASP A 731 -14.74 -7.55 -36.08
C ASP A 731 -14.02 -8.73 -35.37
N PRO A 732 -12.86 -8.49 -34.72
CA PRO A 732 -12.20 -9.49 -33.87
C PRO A 732 -13.13 -9.99 -32.76
N LEU A 733 -13.06 -11.30 -32.44
CA LEU A 733 -13.87 -11.89 -31.36
C LEU A 733 -13.27 -11.64 -29.96
N ASN A 734 -11.95 -11.51 -29.86
CA ASN A 734 -11.22 -11.25 -28.62
C ASN A 734 -10.24 -10.08 -28.80
N CYS A 735 -9.91 -9.39 -27.71
CA CYS A 735 -8.91 -8.33 -27.73
C CYS A 735 -7.54 -8.84 -28.20
N GLY A 736 -6.96 -8.13 -29.18
CA GLY A 736 -5.63 -8.41 -29.74
C GLY A 736 -5.56 -9.62 -30.68
N GLU A 737 -6.70 -10.21 -31.05
CA GLU A 737 -6.81 -11.05 -32.24
C GLU A 737 -7.12 -10.19 -33.48
N ASP A 738 -6.82 -10.72 -34.66
CA ASP A 738 -7.25 -10.12 -35.94
C ASP A 738 -8.73 -10.42 -36.22
N GLY A 739 -9.43 -9.46 -36.81
CA GLY A 739 -10.69 -9.67 -37.51
C GLY A 739 -10.44 -10.18 -38.93
N SER A 740 -11.47 -10.14 -39.77
CA SER A 740 -11.33 -10.54 -41.18
C SER A 740 -12.07 -9.59 -42.13
N ILE A 741 -11.48 -9.37 -43.30
CA ILE A 741 -12.11 -8.64 -44.41
C ILE A 741 -12.32 -9.62 -45.56
N GLU A 742 -13.58 -9.83 -45.96
CA GLU A 742 -13.96 -10.58 -47.17
C GLU A 742 -14.11 -9.59 -48.34
N PHE A 743 -13.38 -9.85 -49.42
CA PHE A 743 -13.39 -9.05 -50.65
C PHE A 743 -14.11 -9.77 -51.77
N ALA A 744 -14.91 -9.02 -52.54
CA ALA A 744 -15.52 -9.47 -53.79
C ALA A 744 -15.05 -8.57 -54.96
N PHE A 745 -14.85 -9.17 -56.13
CA PHE A 745 -14.24 -8.52 -57.28
C PHE A 745 -15.05 -8.76 -58.56
N THR A 746 -15.03 -7.79 -59.49
CA THR A 746 -15.38 -8.05 -60.89
C THR A 746 -14.29 -7.55 -61.82
N ASN A 747 -14.18 -8.16 -63.01
CA ASN A 747 -13.10 -7.96 -64.00
C ASN A 747 -11.67 -8.21 -63.47
N VAL A 748 -11.51 -8.89 -62.33
CA VAL A 748 -10.23 -9.39 -61.79
C VAL A 748 -10.11 -10.90 -62.07
N PRO A 749 -9.05 -11.36 -62.77
CA PRO A 749 -8.78 -12.79 -62.97
C PRO A 749 -8.42 -13.55 -61.68
N ASP A 750 -8.46 -14.89 -61.72
CA ASP A 750 -7.88 -15.74 -60.67
C ASP A 750 -6.35 -15.53 -60.61
N GLY A 751 -5.80 -15.21 -59.44
CA GLY A 751 -4.39 -14.86 -59.30
C GLY A 751 -3.99 -14.35 -57.92
N THR A 752 -2.78 -13.83 -57.82
CA THR A 752 -2.23 -13.23 -56.59
C THR A 752 -2.02 -11.73 -56.82
N TYR A 753 -2.60 -10.90 -55.97
CA TYR A 753 -2.66 -9.45 -56.10
C TYR A 753 -2.33 -8.77 -54.77
N ASP A 754 -1.94 -7.50 -54.82
CA ASP A 754 -1.82 -6.64 -53.66
C ASP A 754 -3.04 -5.70 -53.59
N ILE A 755 -3.61 -5.52 -52.40
CA ILE A 755 -4.76 -4.62 -52.15
C ILE A 755 -4.26 -3.46 -51.28
N VAL A 756 -4.31 -2.26 -51.83
CA VAL A 756 -3.79 -1.04 -51.19
C VAL A 756 -4.91 -0.36 -50.41
N TYR A 757 -4.56 0.32 -49.32
CA TYR A 757 -5.42 1.23 -48.56
C TYR A 757 -4.59 2.45 -48.11
N ALA A 758 -5.24 3.54 -47.70
CA ALA A 758 -4.58 4.84 -47.47
C ALA A 758 -3.34 4.80 -46.55
N SER A 759 -3.30 3.85 -45.61
CA SER A 759 -2.22 3.66 -44.63
C SER A 759 -1.37 2.40 -44.83
N GLY A 760 -1.60 1.58 -45.86
CA GLY A 760 -0.87 0.32 -46.02
C GLY A 760 -1.26 -0.54 -47.23
N THR A 761 -0.92 -1.83 -47.19
CA THR A 761 -1.20 -2.78 -48.29
C THR A 761 -1.29 -4.20 -47.75
N PHE A 762 -2.34 -4.93 -48.13
CA PHE A 762 -2.42 -6.38 -47.98
C PHE A 762 -1.69 -7.02 -49.17
N THR A 763 -0.48 -7.54 -48.93
CA THR A 763 0.36 -8.13 -49.98
C THR A 763 0.06 -9.61 -50.19
N GLY A 764 0.05 -10.07 -51.45
CA GLY A 764 -0.03 -11.48 -51.79
C GLY A 764 -1.42 -12.11 -51.62
N VAL A 765 -2.49 -11.32 -51.72
CA VAL A 765 -3.88 -11.75 -51.60
C VAL A 765 -4.25 -12.64 -52.78
N ASN A 766 -4.65 -13.89 -52.51
CA ASN A 766 -5.04 -14.85 -53.54
C ASN A 766 -6.53 -14.69 -53.90
N VAL A 767 -6.81 -14.03 -55.02
CA VAL A 767 -8.15 -13.93 -55.61
C VAL A 767 -8.49 -15.23 -56.34
N ALA A 768 -9.64 -15.82 -56.01
CA ALA A 768 -10.15 -17.03 -56.67
C ALA A 768 -11.66 -16.95 -56.85
N ALA A 769 -12.14 -17.24 -58.05
CA ALA A 769 -13.54 -17.13 -58.47
C ALA A 769 -14.18 -15.74 -58.18
N GLY A 770 -13.36 -14.67 -58.19
CA GLY A 770 -13.80 -13.31 -57.90
C GLY A 770 -13.98 -12.98 -56.41
N ALA A 771 -13.35 -13.73 -55.50
CA ALA A 771 -13.35 -13.44 -54.06
C ALA A 771 -11.97 -13.68 -53.40
N ALA A 772 -11.74 -13.04 -52.24
CA ALA A 772 -10.60 -13.29 -51.36
C ALA A 772 -10.95 -12.96 -49.90
N VAL A 773 -10.15 -13.43 -48.94
CA VAL A 773 -10.29 -13.08 -47.52
C VAL A 773 -8.90 -12.80 -46.94
N VAL A 774 -8.79 -11.76 -46.10
CA VAL A 774 -7.59 -11.45 -45.31
C VAL A 774 -7.94 -11.38 -43.82
N THR A 775 -6.97 -11.67 -42.96
CA THR A 775 -7.02 -11.30 -41.53
C THR A 775 -6.40 -9.92 -41.34
N ALA A 776 -6.97 -9.11 -40.46
CA ALA A 776 -6.55 -7.73 -40.23
C ALA A 776 -6.87 -7.28 -38.80
N PRO A 777 -6.00 -6.50 -38.12
CA PRO A 777 -6.28 -5.94 -36.81
C PRO A 777 -7.54 -5.04 -36.76
N ALA A 778 -8.01 -4.70 -35.56
CA ALA A 778 -8.93 -3.58 -35.39
C ALA A 778 -8.29 -2.27 -35.89
N GLY A 779 -9.04 -1.48 -36.64
CA GLY A 779 -8.54 -0.29 -37.34
C GLY A 779 -9.48 0.21 -38.44
N ILE A 780 -9.08 1.30 -39.10
CA ILE A 780 -9.80 1.89 -40.24
C ILE A 780 -8.95 1.68 -41.49
N TYR A 781 -9.59 1.16 -42.53
CA TYR A 781 -9.03 0.81 -43.84
C TYR A 781 -9.75 1.66 -44.90
N GLU A 782 -9.26 2.87 -45.10
CA GLU A 782 -9.78 3.85 -46.07
C GLU A 782 -9.15 3.65 -47.46
N ASP A 783 -9.82 4.07 -48.53
CA ASP A 783 -9.32 4.01 -49.93
C ASP A 783 -8.92 2.59 -50.41
N LEU A 784 -9.64 1.54 -50.01
CA LEU A 784 -9.32 0.15 -50.43
C LEU A 784 -9.40 0.00 -51.96
N SER A 785 -8.30 -0.43 -52.58
CA SER A 785 -8.16 -0.49 -54.04
C SER A 785 -7.30 -1.65 -54.52
N ILE A 786 -7.59 -2.14 -55.74
CA ILE A 786 -6.85 -3.22 -56.42
C ILE A 786 -6.47 -2.78 -57.83
N THR A 787 -5.28 -3.18 -58.29
CA THR A 787 -4.77 -2.86 -59.64
C THR A 787 -4.57 -4.14 -60.47
N VAL A 788 -5.08 -4.14 -61.70
CA VAL A 788 -4.90 -5.20 -62.69
C VAL A 788 -4.33 -4.59 -63.97
N GLY A 789 -3.09 -4.94 -64.32
CA GLY A 789 -2.35 -4.28 -65.41
C GLY A 789 -2.12 -2.81 -65.09
N LEU A 790 -2.68 -1.91 -65.90
CA LEU A 790 -2.68 -0.47 -65.66
C LEU A 790 -4.05 0.11 -65.24
N CYS A 791 -5.05 -0.75 -64.95
CA CYS A 791 -6.34 -0.31 -64.40
C CYS A 791 -6.41 -0.56 -62.89
N THR A 792 -6.66 0.50 -62.11
CA THR A 792 -7.01 0.44 -60.69
C THR A 792 -8.52 0.56 -60.52
N SER A 793 -9.10 -0.07 -59.49
CA SER A 793 -10.52 0.08 -59.14
C SER A 793 -10.86 1.54 -58.78
N THR A 794 -12.01 2.04 -59.25
CA THR A 794 -12.37 3.47 -59.25
C THR A 794 -13.44 3.88 -58.24
N GLU A 795 -13.79 3.00 -57.30
CA GLU A 795 -14.76 3.27 -56.24
C GLU A 795 -14.02 3.26 -54.90
N ASP A 796 -14.22 4.30 -54.09
CA ASP A 796 -13.62 4.41 -52.76
C ASP A 796 -14.35 3.44 -51.81
N VAL A 797 -13.64 2.46 -51.26
CA VAL A 797 -14.19 1.43 -50.36
C VAL A 797 -13.54 1.54 -48.99
N ASP A 798 -14.34 1.87 -47.98
CA ASP A 798 -13.87 2.00 -46.60
C ASP A 798 -14.38 0.85 -45.72
N ILE A 799 -13.52 0.31 -44.85
CA ILE A 799 -13.89 -0.66 -43.82
C ILE A 799 -13.35 -0.20 -42.46
N THR A 800 -14.17 -0.31 -41.42
CA THR A 800 -13.72 -0.24 -40.02
C THR A 800 -13.87 -1.62 -39.38
N LEU A 801 -12.83 -2.08 -38.69
CA LEU A 801 -12.88 -3.22 -37.78
C LEU A 801 -12.76 -2.66 -36.35
N THR A 802 -13.75 -2.93 -35.51
CA THR A 802 -13.84 -2.41 -34.14
C THR A 802 -13.28 -3.44 -33.17
N ALA A 803 -12.37 -3.05 -32.27
CA ALA A 803 -11.94 -3.94 -31.19
C ALA A 803 -13.12 -4.19 -30.22
N PRO A 804 -13.20 -5.37 -29.58
CA PRO A 804 -14.10 -5.58 -28.45
C PRO A 804 -13.89 -4.55 -27.34
N ASP A 805 -14.97 -4.15 -26.66
CA ASP A 805 -14.89 -3.30 -25.48
C ASP A 805 -14.03 -3.97 -24.39
N ALA A 806 -13.19 -3.19 -23.72
CA ALA A 806 -12.33 -3.67 -22.65
C ALA A 806 -13.15 -4.24 -21.47
N PRO A 807 -12.59 -5.21 -20.71
CA PRO A 807 -13.20 -5.68 -19.47
C PRO A 807 -13.17 -4.56 -18.43
N THR A 808 -14.30 -4.32 -17.76
CA THR A 808 -14.34 -3.40 -16.60
C THR A 808 -14.37 -4.20 -15.32
N LEU A 809 -13.70 -3.69 -14.29
CA LEU A 809 -13.73 -4.21 -12.93
C LEU A 809 -14.45 -3.23 -12.01
N ALA A 810 -15.20 -3.73 -11.05
CA ALA A 810 -15.55 -3.03 -9.83
C ALA A 810 -15.44 -4.01 -8.66
N ALA A 811 -15.00 -3.54 -7.50
CA ALA A 811 -14.73 -4.37 -6.34
C ALA A 811 -15.27 -3.71 -5.06
N VAL A 812 -15.74 -4.53 -4.11
CA VAL A 812 -16.21 -4.08 -2.79
C VAL A 812 -15.56 -4.96 -1.73
N GLY A 813 -14.85 -4.35 -0.79
CA GLY A 813 -14.33 -5.01 0.40
C GLY A 813 -15.42 -5.26 1.42
N ILE A 814 -15.43 -6.46 2.00
CA ILE A 814 -16.27 -6.87 3.13
C ILE A 814 -15.34 -7.30 4.25
N ASP A 815 -15.37 -6.54 5.35
CA ASP A 815 -14.50 -6.77 6.51
C ASP A 815 -14.87 -8.07 7.26
N PRO A 816 -13.88 -8.83 7.77
CA PRO A 816 -14.13 -10.02 8.57
C PRO A 816 -14.87 -9.69 9.86
N LEU A 817 -15.81 -10.54 10.26
CA LEU A 817 -16.60 -10.35 11.48
C LEU A 817 -15.77 -10.57 12.77
N ASN A 818 -14.71 -11.39 12.70
CA ASN A 818 -13.85 -11.71 13.83
C ASN A 818 -12.37 -11.46 13.52
N CYS A 819 -11.59 -11.11 14.54
CA CYS A 819 -10.13 -11.05 14.46
C CYS A 819 -9.54 -12.42 14.09
N GLY A 820 -8.62 -12.42 13.12
CA GLY A 820 -7.95 -13.64 12.65
C GLY A 820 -8.75 -14.46 11.63
N GLU A 821 -9.93 -14.01 11.22
CA GLU A 821 -10.61 -14.48 10.01
C GLU A 821 -10.25 -13.59 8.81
N ASP A 822 -10.29 -14.16 7.61
CA ASP A 822 -10.16 -13.41 6.35
C ASP A 822 -11.51 -12.74 6.01
N GLY A 823 -11.46 -11.53 5.47
CA GLY A 823 -12.61 -10.88 4.85
C GLY A 823 -12.88 -11.42 3.45
N SER A 824 -13.64 -10.68 2.65
CA SER A 824 -13.84 -11.02 1.24
C SER A 824 -13.92 -9.80 0.33
N ILE A 825 -13.46 -9.94 -0.90
CA ILE A 825 -13.70 -8.97 -1.97
C ILE A 825 -14.79 -9.53 -2.89
N GLU A 826 -15.91 -8.81 -3.01
CA GLU A 826 -16.93 -9.07 -4.03
C GLU A 826 -16.59 -8.29 -5.31
N PHE A 827 -16.42 -9.01 -6.42
CA PHE A 827 -16.12 -8.43 -7.73
C PHE A 827 -17.36 -8.42 -8.62
N THR A 828 -17.56 -7.32 -9.33
CA THR A 828 -18.51 -7.17 -10.45
C THR A 828 -17.72 -6.84 -11.71
N PHE A 829 -18.07 -7.48 -12.83
CA PHE A 829 -17.39 -7.35 -14.11
C PHE A 829 -18.35 -6.94 -15.22
N THR A 830 -17.86 -6.20 -16.22
CA THR A 830 -18.50 -6.15 -17.54
C THR A 830 -17.50 -6.58 -18.62
N ASN A 831 -18.01 -7.09 -19.74
CA ASN A 831 -17.23 -7.64 -20.86
C ASN A 831 -16.28 -8.82 -20.51
N VAL A 832 -16.42 -9.42 -19.32
CA VAL A 832 -15.74 -10.67 -18.92
C VAL A 832 -16.70 -11.85 -19.09
N PRO A 833 -16.37 -12.87 -19.92
CA PRO A 833 -17.16 -14.10 -20.03
C PRO A 833 -17.16 -14.96 -18.77
N ASP A 834 -18.13 -15.88 -18.64
CA ASP A 834 -18.11 -16.92 -17.60
C ASP A 834 -16.87 -17.82 -17.77
N GLY A 835 -16.06 -17.95 -16.72
CA GLY A 835 -14.77 -18.64 -16.83
C GLY A 835 -13.93 -18.63 -15.54
N THR A 836 -12.64 -18.89 -15.70
CA THR A 836 -11.66 -18.88 -14.60
C THR A 836 -10.50 -17.99 -15.00
N TYR A 837 -10.20 -16.99 -14.16
CA TYR A 837 -9.27 -15.91 -14.43
C TYR A 837 -8.36 -15.67 -13.22
N ASP A 838 -7.24 -15.00 -13.43
CA ASP A 838 -6.40 -14.47 -12.37
C ASP A 838 -6.66 -12.96 -12.25
N ILE A 839 -6.80 -12.45 -11.02
CA ILE A 839 -6.99 -11.02 -10.73
C ILE A 839 -5.73 -10.50 -10.05
N VAL A 840 -5.04 -9.57 -10.70
CA VAL A 840 -3.79 -8.97 -10.22
C VAL A 840 -4.09 -7.78 -9.31
N TYR A 841 -3.18 -7.48 -8.40
CA TYR A 841 -3.12 -6.23 -7.62
C TYR A 841 -1.65 -5.87 -7.38
N ALA A 842 -1.35 -4.62 -7.01
CA ALA A 842 0.01 -4.07 -6.99
C ALA A 842 1.07 -4.91 -6.26
N THR A 843 0.66 -5.72 -5.27
CA THR A 843 1.54 -6.58 -4.46
C THR A 843 1.33 -8.09 -4.66
N GLY A 844 0.40 -8.54 -5.51
CA GLY A 844 0.05 -9.95 -5.61
C GLY A 844 -0.98 -10.33 -6.69
N THR A 845 -1.59 -11.50 -6.54
CA THR A 845 -2.57 -12.02 -7.50
C THR A 845 -3.51 -13.03 -6.83
N PHE A 846 -4.82 -12.88 -7.02
CA PHE A 846 -5.81 -13.92 -6.74
C PHE A 846 -5.87 -14.88 -7.94
N THR A 847 -5.32 -16.08 -7.79
CA THR A 847 -5.26 -17.06 -8.89
C THR A 847 -6.48 -17.97 -8.93
N GLY A 848 -7.03 -18.25 -10.11
CA GLY A 848 -8.11 -19.22 -10.31
C GLY A 848 -9.50 -18.73 -9.88
N VAL A 849 -9.72 -17.41 -9.87
CA VAL A 849 -11.01 -16.79 -9.54
C VAL A 849 -12.05 -17.20 -10.60
N THR A 850 -13.17 -17.77 -10.16
CA THR A 850 -14.24 -18.20 -11.06
C THR A 850 -15.26 -17.08 -11.22
N VAL A 851 -15.32 -16.50 -12.42
CA VAL A 851 -16.31 -15.48 -12.80
C VAL A 851 -17.54 -16.19 -13.36
N ALA A 852 -18.72 -15.85 -12.84
CA ALA A 852 -19.99 -16.40 -13.29
C ALA A 852 -21.09 -15.35 -13.25
N ALA A 853 -21.85 -15.21 -14.34
CA ALA A 853 -22.89 -14.20 -14.54
C ALA A 853 -22.43 -12.74 -14.27
N GLY A 854 -21.13 -12.46 -14.50
CA GLY A 854 -20.53 -11.14 -14.29
C GLY A 854 -20.13 -10.83 -12.84
N THR A 855 -20.07 -11.80 -11.93
CA THR A 855 -19.52 -11.60 -10.58
C THR A 855 -18.55 -12.70 -10.15
N ALA A 856 -17.75 -12.43 -9.13
CA ALA A 856 -16.94 -13.40 -8.40
C ALA A 856 -16.75 -12.94 -6.94
N VAL A 857 -16.30 -13.83 -6.05
CA VAL A 857 -15.94 -13.50 -4.67
C VAL A 857 -14.65 -14.23 -4.32
N VAL A 858 -13.72 -13.54 -3.63
CA VAL A 858 -12.51 -14.14 -3.06
C VAL A 858 -12.45 -13.88 -1.55
N THR A 859 -11.93 -14.84 -0.79
CA THR A 859 -11.53 -14.62 0.61
C THR A 859 -10.16 -13.96 0.64
N ALA A 860 -9.99 -12.91 1.44
CA ALA A 860 -8.80 -12.08 1.46
C ALA A 860 -8.51 -11.56 2.89
N PRO A 861 -7.27 -11.67 3.40
CA PRO A 861 -6.89 -11.09 4.69
C PRO A 861 -7.15 -9.58 4.77
N ALA A 862 -7.17 -9.04 5.99
CA ALA A 862 -7.17 -7.59 6.18
C ALA A 862 -5.88 -6.96 5.58
N GLY A 863 -6.05 -5.87 4.84
CA GLY A 863 -5.00 -5.26 4.02
C GLY A 863 -5.56 -4.27 3.01
N ILE A 864 -4.66 -3.66 2.23
CA ILE A 864 -4.99 -2.82 1.08
C ILE A 864 -4.70 -3.65 -0.19
N TYR A 865 -5.59 -3.54 -1.17
CA TYR A 865 -5.54 -4.20 -2.47
C TYR A 865 -5.66 -3.11 -3.54
N ASP A 866 -4.51 -2.55 -3.87
CA ASP A 866 -4.28 -1.45 -4.80
C ASP A 866 -4.18 -1.98 -6.25
N ASP A 867 -4.59 -1.20 -7.27
CA ASP A 867 -4.43 -1.55 -8.70
C ASP A 867 -5.04 -2.93 -9.06
N LEU A 868 -6.27 -3.19 -8.60
CA LEU A 868 -6.98 -4.43 -8.91
C LEU A 868 -7.33 -4.50 -10.40
N SER A 869 -6.81 -5.50 -11.09
CA SER A 869 -6.95 -5.63 -12.54
C SER A 869 -7.19 -7.07 -13.02
N ILE A 870 -7.96 -7.21 -14.11
CA ILE A 870 -8.26 -8.50 -14.75
C ILE A 870 -7.92 -8.45 -16.25
N THR A 871 -7.34 -9.53 -16.77
CA THR A 871 -6.99 -9.67 -18.20
C THR A 871 -7.85 -10.72 -18.89
N VAL A 872 -8.44 -10.34 -20.04
CA VAL A 872 -9.23 -11.21 -20.92
C VAL A 872 -8.63 -11.14 -22.33
N GLY A 873 -8.05 -12.26 -22.79
CA GLY A 873 -7.27 -12.27 -24.02
C GLY A 873 -6.02 -11.39 -23.88
N LEU A 874 -5.94 -10.31 -24.66
CA LEU A 874 -4.90 -9.28 -24.54
C LEU A 874 -5.44 -7.91 -24.04
N CYS A 875 -6.70 -7.80 -23.62
CA CYS A 875 -7.20 -6.63 -22.90
C CYS A 875 -7.05 -6.83 -21.39
N THR A 876 -6.50 -5.83 -20.70
CA THR A 876 -6.60 -5.68 -19.23
C THR A 876 -7.61 -4.57 -18.92
N SER A 877 -8.27 -4.63 -17.77
CA SER A 877 -9.06 -3.51 -17.25
C SER A 877 -8.21 -2.26 -17.06
N VAL A 878 -8.79 -1.08 -17.27
CA VAL A 878 -8.07 0.21 -17.42
C VAL A 878 -8.40 1.25 -16.34
N ASP A 879 -9.21 0.88 -15.34
CA ASP A 879 -9.56 1.72 -14.21
C ASP A 879 -8.78 1.25 -12.97
N ASP A 880 -8.13 2.17 -12.26
CA ASP A 880 -7.48 1.91 -10.97
C ASP A 880 -8.56 1.59 -9.92
N VAL A 881 -8.76 0.31 -9.62
CA VAL A 881 -9.73 -0.14 -8.60
C VAL A 881 -8.97 -0.51 -7.33
N ASP A 882 -9.22 0.24 -6.25
CA ASP A 882 -8.64 -0.02 -4.94
C ASP A 882 -9.68 -0.55 -3.95
N VAL A 883 -9.30 -1.53 -3.13
CA VAL A 883 -10.12 -2.03 -2.01
C VAL A 883 -9.29 -2.12 -0.74
N THR A 884 -9.83 -1.66 0.38
CA THR A 884 -9.30 -1.96 1.72
C THR A 884 -10.23 -2.95 2.42
N ILE A 885 -9.64 -3.93 3.12
CA ILE A 885 -10.30 -4.78 4.11
C ILE A 885 -9.70 -4.45 5.47
N THR A 886 -10.52 -3.96 6.41
CA THR A 886 -10.06 -3.63 7.77
C THR A 886 -10.31 -4.78 8.73
N ALA A 887 -9.36 -5.06 9.62
CA ALA A 887 -9.59 -6.01 10.71
C ALA A 887 -10.36 -5.34 11.86
N PRO A 888 -11.28 -6.04 12.54
CA PRO A 888 -11.92 -5.54 13.75
C PRO A 888 -10.92 -5.00 14.78
N VAL A 889 -11.18 -3.79 15.29
CA VAL A 889 -10.30 -3.12 16.24
C VAL A 889 -10.59 -3.63 17.65
N GLY A 890 -9.74 -4.53 18.15
CA GLY A 890 -9.87 -5.15 19.46
C GLY A 890 -9.79 -4.20 20.66
N ALA A 891 -10.25 -4.68 21.81
CA ALA A 891 -10.22 -3.92 23.06
C ALA A 891 -8.79 -3.64 23.55
N THR A 892 -8.53 -2.43 24.03
CA THR A 892 -7.26 -2.05 24.66
C THR A 892 -7.36 -2.11 26.17
N ILE A 893 -6.44 -2.82 26.83
CA ILE A 893 -6.30 -2.80 28.29
C ILE A 893 -5.59 -1.49 28.68
N THR A 894 -6.23 -0.69 29.54
CA THR A 894 -5.75 0.65 29.94
C THR A 894 -5.18 0.70 31.35
N ASP A 895 -5.55 -0.23 32.23
CA ASP A 895 -4.98 -0.39 33.57
C ASP A 895 -5.20 -1.82 34.09
N VAL A 896 -4.31 -2.30 34.96
CA VAL A 896 -4.51 -3.51 35.77
C VAL A 896 -4.09 -3.23 37.20
N ALA A 897 -5.06 -2.83 38.03
CA ALA A 897 -4.86 -2.62 39.47
C ALA A 897 -4.95 -3.96 40.23
N PHE A 898 -4.11 -4.18 41.22
CA PHE A 898 -4.12 -5.41 42.02
C PHE A 898 -3.73 -5.19 43.49
N THR A 899 -4.02 -6.18 44.33
CA THR A 899 -3.62 -6.20 45.74
C THR A 899 -3.00 -7.54 46.10
N ASP A 900 -1.82 -7.48 46.73
CA ASP A 900 -1.14 -8.65 47.30
C ASP A 900 -2.01 -9.41 48.31
N ALA A 901 -1.73 -10.70 48.49
CA ALA A 901 -2.42 -11.56 49.46
C ALA A 901 -1.68 -11.56 50.81
N ASN A 902 -2.41 -11.64 51.92
CA ASN A 902 -1.87 -11.49 53.28
C ASN A 902 -1.69 -12.85 53.98
N CYS A 903 -0.57 -13.03 54.69
CA CYS A 903 -0.17 -14.29 55.35
C CYS A 903 -0.22 -15.57 54.46
N GLY A 904 -0.23 -15.45 53.14
CA GLY A 904 -0.41 -16.57 52.21
C GLY A 904 -1.86 -17.08 52.09
N ASN A 905 -2.85 -16.28 52.52
CA ASN A 905 -4.26 -16.57 52.30
C ASN A 905 -4.65 -16.36 50.82
N ASN A 906 -5.92 -16.58 50.52
CA ASN A 906 -6.51 -16.33 49.21
C ASN A 906 -7.34 -15.04 49.22
N ASP A 907 -6.74 -13.91 49.63
CA ASP A 907 -7.37 -12.60 49.76
C ASP A 907 -6.84 -11.53 48.78
N GLY A 908 -5.94 -11.92 47.87
CA GLY A 908 -5.48 -11.07 46.77
C GLY A 908 -6.58 -10.77 45.75
N THR A 909 -6.42 -9.67 45.00
CA THR A 909 -7.38 -9.21 43.98
C THR A 909 -6.69 -8.65 42.75
N ILE A 910 -7.36 -8.74 41.60
CA ILE A 910 -6.96 -8.11 40.32
C ILE A 910 -8.21 -7.44 39.73
N THR A 911 -8.07 -6.20 39.25
CA THR A 911 -9.11 -5.43 38.56
C THR A 911 -8.54 -4.92 37.24
N ILE A 912 -9.18 -5.31 36.14
CA ILE A 912 -8.75 -4.98 34.78
C ILE A 912 -9.61 -3.83 34.26
N THR A 913 -9.01 -2.81 33.67
CA THR A 913 -9.71 -1.74 32.96
C THR A 913 -9.39 -1.86 31.48
N ALA A 914 -10.43 -1.90 30.63
CA ALA A 914 -10.28 -1.99 29.18
C ALA A 914 -11.34 -1.14 28.45
N THR A 915 -10.99 -0.67 27.26
CA THR A 915 -11.81 0.24 26.44
C THR A 915 -11.60 -0.02 24.95
N GLY A 916 -12.61 0.25 24.12
CA GLY A 916 -12.63 -0.18 22.72
C GLY A 916 -13.03 -1.64 22.57
N GLY A 917 -12.91 -2.20 21.36
CA GLY A 917 -13.42 -3.53 21.03
C GLY A 917 -14.94 -3.57 20.83
N THR A 918 -15.42 -4.62 20.18
CA THR A 918 -16.85 -4.91 20.04
C THR A 918 -17.42 -5.43 21.36
N ALA A 919 -18.38 -4.72 21.98
CA ALA A 919 -18.98 -5.17 23.24
C ALA A 919 -19.88 -6.42 23.05
N PRO A 920 -19.99 -7.31 24.06
CA PRO A 920 -19.37 -7.27 25.39
C PRO A 920 -17.89 -7.69 25.40
N LEU A 921 -17.17 -7.28 26.45
CA LEU A 921 -15.80 -7.72 26.72
C LEU A 921 -15.77 -8.89 27.72
N GLU A 922 -14.88 -9.84 27.49
CA GLU A 922 -14.51 -10.92 28.41
C GLU A 922 -13.07 -10.74 28.91
N TYR A 923 -12.84 -11.17 30.14
CA TYR A 923 -11.60 -10.98 30.89
C TYR A 923 -11.01 -12.33 31.33
N SER A 924 -9.69 -12.45 31.31
CA SER A 924 -8.93 -13.62 31.75
C SER A 924 -7.74 -13.20 32.62
N ILE A 925 -7.38 -14.06 33.58
CA ILE A 925 -6.17 -13.95 34.43
C ILE A 925 -5.23 -15.17 34.30
N ASP A 926 -5.55 -16.10 33.40
CA ASP A 926 -4.83 -17.36 33.20
C ASP A 926 -4.25 -17.53 31.78
N GLY A 927 -4.14 -16.44 31.02
CA GLY A 927 -3.63 -16.44 29.66
C GLY A 927 -4.64 -16.89 28.60
N GLY A 928 -5.94 -16.66 28.82
CA GLY A 928 -7.02 -16.99 27.89
C GLY A 928 -7.53 -18.43 27.98
N LEU A 929 -7.13 -19.19 29.00
CA LEU A 929 -7.60 -20.56 29.23
C LEU A 929 -9.02 -20.60 29.81
N SER A 930 -9.40 -19.57 30.59
CA SER A 930 -10.76 -19.31 31.03
C SER A 930 -11.12 -17.82 30.95
N TRP A 931 -12.43 -17.56 30.85
CA TRP A 931 -13.00 -16.24 30.51
C TRP A 931 -14.14 -15.87 31.46
N SER A 932 -14.26 -14.58 31.75
CA SER A 932 -15.20 -13.99 32.70
C SER A 932 -15.81 -12.71 32.13
N ALA A 933 -17.12 -12.52 32.25
CA ALA A 933 -17.77 -11.24 31.94
C ALA A 933 -17.58 -10.16 33.05
N LEU A 934 -16.92 -10.51 34.16
CA LEU A 934 -16.54 -9.59 35.23
C LEU A 934 -15.04 -9.29 35.15
N ASN A 935 -14.70 -8.01 35.24
CA ASN A 935 -13.34 -7.49 35.19
C ASN A 935 -12.59 -7.48 36.54
N VAL A 936 -13.29 -7.84 37.64
CA VAL A 936 -12.76 -7.90 39.00
C VAL A 936 -12.66 -9.35 39.46
N PHE A 937 -11.43 -9.80 39.70
CA PHE A 937 -11.08 -11.10 40.22
C PHE A 937 -10.69 -10.96 41.70
N THR A 938 -11.25 -11.81 42.55
CA THR A 938 -11.00 -11.83 44.00
C THR A 938 -10.81 -13.25 44.47
N GLY A 939 -10.24 -13.44 45.66
CA GLY A 939 -10.00 -14.77 46.19
C GLY A 939 -8.65 -15.36 45.75
N LEU A 940 -7.70 -14.51 45.33
CA LEU A 940 -6.45 -14.92 44.70
C LEU A 940 -5.35 -15.22 45.72
N THR A 941 -4.55 -16.24 45.44
CA THR A 941 -3.37 -16.63 46.21
C THR A 941 -2.11 -15.93 45.69
N PRO A 942 -1.00 -15.91 46.44
CA PRO A 942 0.29 -15.47 45.92
C PRO A 942 0.70 -16.26 44.66
N GLY A 943 1.09 -15.56 43.59
CA GLY A 943 1.45 -16.16 42.30
C GLY A 943 1.40 -15.16 41.12
N THR A 944 1.87 -15.64 39.97
CA THR A 944 1.80 -14.95 38.66
C THR A 944 0.45 -15.15 38.01
N TYR A 945 -0.10 -14.09 37.41
CA TYR A 945 -1.34 -14.07 36.65
C TYR A 945 -1.10 -13.42 35.28
N ASN A 946 -1.64 -14.04 34.23
CA ASN A 946 -1.46 -13.63 32.83
C ASN A 946 -2.76 -13.02 32.30
N ILE A 947 -2.77 -11.70 32.13
CA ILE A 947 -4.00 -10.95 31.86
C ILE A 947 -4.28 -10.88 30.36
N VAL A 948 -5.51 -11.23 29.97
CA VAL A 948 -6.00 -11.11 28.59
C VAL A 948 -7.42 -10.53 28.63
N VAL A 949 -7.74 -9.67 27.67
CA VAL A 949 -9.12 -9.22 27.39
C VAL A 949 -9.47 -9.60 25.96
N ARG A 950 -10.68 -10.10 25.77
CA ARG A 950 -11.26 -10.41 24.45
C ARG A 950 -12.54 -9.64 24.27
N ASP A 951 -12.85 -9.27 23.03
CA ASP A 951 -14.11 -8.65 22.66
C ASP A 951 -15.06 -9.62 21.93
N ALA A 952 -16.24 -9.15 21.53
CA ALA A 952 -17.23 -9.97 20.84
C ALA A 952 -16.83 -10.33 19.39
N ALA A 953 -15.83 -9.66 18.81
CA ALA A 953 -15.19 -10.00 17.54
C ALA A 953 -13.98 -10.93 17.75
N LEU A 954 -13.85 -11.55 18.93
CA LEU A 954 -12.79 -12.49 19.31
C LEU A 954 -11.36 -11.91 19.29
N CYS A 955 -11.21 -10.59 19.31
CA CYS A 955 -9.91 -9.92 19.33
C CYS A 955 -9.27 -10.00 20.72
N GLU A 956 -8.25 -10.85 20.89
CA GLU A 956 -7.53 -11.06 22.16
C GLU A 956 -6.34 -10.12 22.33
N THR A 957 -6.41 -9.27 23.35
CA THR A 957 -5.35 -8.32 23.76
C THR A 957 -4.74 -8.76 25.08
N PHE A 958 -3.42 -8.92 25.08
CA PHE A 958 -2.62 -9.32 26.24
C PHE A 958 -2.07 -8.09 26.99
N TRP A 959 -2.07 -8.12 28.32
CA TRP A 959 -1.31 -7.14 29.10
C TRP A 959 0.20 -7.44 28.99
N PRO A 960 1.07 -6.44 28.76
CA PRO A 960 2.48 -6.69 28.47
C PRO A 960 3.33 -7.06 29.69
N ASP A 961 2.91 -6.67 30.90
CA ASP A 961 3.66 -6.89 32.14
C ASP A 961 3.16 -8.12 32.92
N GLU A 962 4.05 -8.76 33.69
CA GLU A 962 3.70 -9.88 34.57
C GLU A 962 2.98 -9.39 35.83
N VAL A 963 1.72 -9.80 36.06
CA VAL A 963 0.97 -9.43 37.26
C VAL A 963 1.24 -10.44 38.37
N ILE A 964 2.02 -10.02 39.37
CA ILE A 964 2.46 -10.87 40.49
C ILE A 964 1.73 -10.45 41.77
N ILE A 965 0.84 -11.32 42.26
CA ILE A 965 0.29 -11.23 43.61
C ILE A 965 1.35 -11.78 44.57
N ASN A 966 1.88 -10.93 45.44
CA ASN A 966 2.87 -11.34 46.44
C ASN A 966 2.19 -11.89 47.70
N ASN A 967 2.99 -12.46 48.60
CA ASN A 967 2.59 -12.70 49.98
C ASN A 967 3.10 -11.56 50.87
N THR A 968 2.24 -10.61 51.22
CA THR A 968 2.55 -9.52 52.14
C THR A 968 2.13 -9.86 53.56
N GLY A 969 3.02 -10.44 54.37
CA GLY A 969 2.80 -10.62 55.81
C GLY A 969 3.68 -11.69 56.45
N GLY A 970 3.85 -11.63 57.78
CA GLY A 970 4.63 -12.60 58.54
C GLY A 970 6.02 -12.13 58.94
N ALA A 971 6.44 -12.55 60.14
CA ALA A 971 7.81 -12.39 60.62
C ALA A 971 8.61 -13.67 60.35
N GLU A 972 9.79 -13.53 59.77
CA GLU A 972 10.75 -14.61 59.55
C GLU A 972 11.55 -14.86 60.83
N ILE A 973 11.62 -16.11 61.29
CA ILE A 973 12.51 -16.51 62.38
C ILE A 973 13.90 -16.76 61.77
N THR A 974 14.89 -15.99 62.19
CA THR A 974 16.24 -16.01 61.61
C THR A 974 17.30 -16.73 62.45
N ASP A 975 17.06 -16.89 63.76
CA ASP A 975 17.93 -17.67 64.65
C ASP A 975 17.18 -18.11 65.92
N VAL A 976 17.55 -19.26 66.50
CA VAL A 976 17.11 -19.68 67.84
C VAL A 976 18.28 -20.29 68.61
N ILE A 977 18.70 -19.61 69.69
CA ILE A 977 19.82 -20.01 70.55
C ILE A 977 19.27 -20.57 71.86
N SER A 978 19.75 -21.74 72.29
CA SER A 978 19.41 -22.34 73.59
C SER A 978 20.63 -22.50 74.51
N THR A 979 20.38 -22.67 75.81
CA THR A 979 21.39 -23.08 76.80
C THR A 979 20.87 -24.19 77.69
N ASP A 980 21.65 -25.26 77.82
CA ASP A 980 21.35 -26.41 78.69
C ASP A 980 21.19 -26.02 80.18
N ALA A 981 20.45 -26.84 80.91
CA ALA A 981 20.29 -26.73 82.36
C ALA A 981 21.35 -27.55 83.13
N ASN A 982 21.55 -27.24 84.41
CA ASN A 982 22.65 -27.75 85.23
C ASN A 982 22.17 -28.58 86.44
N CYS A 983 22.70 -29.81 86.58
CA CYS A 983 22.34 -30.83 87.58
C CYS A 983 20.82 -30.99 87.83
N GLY A 984 20.01 -30.88 86.78
CA GLY A 984 18.54 -31.03 86.80
C GLY A 984 17.77 -29.80 87.25
N SER A 985 18.43 -28.64 87.35
CA SER A 985 17.81 -27.35 87.70
C SER A 985 16.93 -26.81 86.57
N ASN A 986 16.21 -25.72 86.86
CA ASN A 986 15.42 -24.99 85.87
C ASN A 986 16.14 -23.71 85.40
N ASP A 987 17.42 -23.81 85.05
CA ASP A 987 18.28 -22.69 84.65
C ASP A 987 18.55 -22.61 83.13
N GLY A 988 17.92 -23.47 82.33
CA GLY A 988 17.99 -23.40 80.87
C GLY A 988 17.29 -22.16 80.28
N THR A 989 17.69 -21.78 79.06
CA THR A 989 17.15 -20.61 78.34
C THR A 989 16.98 -20.87 76.84
N ILE A 990 16.08 -20.12 76.20
CA ILE A 990 15.88 -20.04 74.75
C ILE A 990 15.77 -18.56 74.36
N THR A 991 16.49 -18.13 73.32
CA THR A 991 16.42 -16.79 72.73
C THR A 991 16.08 -16.91 71.25
N ILE A 992 15.05 -16.20 70.81
CA ILE A 992 14.55 -16.23 69.44
C ILE A 992 14.91 -14.91 68.75
N THR A 993 15.41 -14.96 67.52
CA THR A 993 15.61 -13.79 66.66
C THR A 993 14.64 -13.87 65.49
N ALA A 994 13.90 -12.78 65.24
CA ALA A 994 12.96 -12.70 64.14
C ALA A 994 12.98 -11.30 63.51
N THR A 995 12.66 -11.23 62.22
CA THR A 995 12.73 -10.03 61.37
C THR A 995 11.57 -9.99 60.39
N GLY A 996 11.20 -8.78 59.91
CA GLY A 996 9.99 -8.59 59.12
C GLY A 996 8.71 -8.64 59.97
N GLY A 997 7.57 -8.78 59.30
CA GLY A 997 6.24 -8.74 59.92
C GLY A 997 5.80 -7.35 60.39
N THR A 998 4.51 -7.21 60.64
CA THR A 998 3.90 -6.01 61.22
C THR A 998 4.20 -5.93 62.72
N THR A 999 5.00 -4.97 63.17
CA THR A 999 5.32 -4.83 64.61
C THR A 999 4.10 -4.39 65.43
N PRO A 1000 3.95 -4.81 66.71
CA PRO A 1000 4.86 -5.66 67.49
C PRO A 1000 4.80 -7.15 67.12
N LEU A 1001 5.90 -7.87 67.40
CA LEU A 1001 5.96 -9.33 67.26
C LEU A 1001 5.69 -10.01 68.61
N GLU A 1002 5.07 -11.19 68.57
CA GLU A 1002 4.87 -12.07 69.71
C GLU A 1002 5.50 -13.45 69.47
N TYR A 1003 6.05 -14.04 70.52
CA TYR A 1003 6.89 -15.24 70.50
C TYR A 1003 6.26 -16.35 71.34
N SER A 1004 6.47 -17.60 70.94
CA SER A 1004 6.02 -18.82 71.62
C SER A 1004 7.12 -19.87 71.63
N ILE A 1005 7.13 -20.72 72.67
CA ILE A 1005 7.98 -21.92 72.79
C ILE A 1005 7.15 -23.21 72.96
N ASP A 1006 5.83 -23.12 72.80
CA ASP A 1006 4.86 -24.19 73.02
C ASP A 1006 3.95 -24.46 71.80
N GLY A 1007 4.43 -24.15 70.59
CA GLY A 1007 3.67 -24.36 69.35
C GLY A 1007 2.53 -23.35 69.13
N GLY A 1008 2.59 -22.18 69.75
CA GLY A 1008 1.57 -21.12 69.64
C GLY A 1008 0.38 -21.27 70.59
N LEU A 1009 0.48 -22.13 71.62
CA LEU A 1009 -0.55 -22.28 72.65
C LEU A 1009 -0.54 -21.10 73.64
N SER A 1010 0.62 -20.51 73.91
CA SER A 1010 0.79 -19.26 74.63
C SER A 1010 1.78 -18.32 73.92
N TRP A 1011 1.65 -17.03 74.20
CA TRP A 1011 2.33 -15.95 73.47
C TRP A 1011 2.95 -14.93 74.42
N SER A 1012 4.10 -14.40 74.03
CA SER A 1012 4.96 -13.52 74.81
C SER A 1012 5.43 -12.33 73.97
N ALA A 1013 5.37 -11.12 74.53
CA ALA A 1013 5.96 -9.92 73.91
C ALA A 1013 7.49 -9.81 74.11
N VAL A 1014 8.12 -10.80 74.74
CA VAL A 1014 9.59 -10.91 74.87
C VAL A 1014 10.10 -12.19 74.21
N ASN A 1015 11.25 -12.07 73.54
CA ASN A 1015 11.88 -13.11 72.72
C ASN A 1015 12.89 -13.99 73.49
N VAL A 1016 13.09 -13.73 74.78
CA VAL A 1016 14.00 -14.49 75.66
C VAL A 1016 13.18 -15.19 76.73
N PHE A 1017 13.27 -16.51 76.74
CA PHE A 1017 12.62 -17.41 77.69
C PHE A 1017 13.68 -17.98 78.63
N THR A 1018 13.49 -17.83 79.94
CA THR A 1018 14.43 -18.29 80.98
C THR A 1018 13.68 -19.06 82.05
N GLY A 1019 14.38 -19.92 82.79
CA GLY A 1019 13.77 -20.71 83.85
C GLY A 1019 13.36 -22.11 83.39
N LEU A 1020 13.93 -22.58 82.28
CA LEU A 1020 13.52 -23.79 81.57
C LEU A 1020 14.17 -25.04 82.18
N LEU A 1021 13.42 -26.13 82.19
CA LEU A 1021 13.88 -27.47 82.56
C LEU A 1021 14.46 -28.19 81.34
N PRO A 1022 15.23 -29.27 81.52
CA PRO A 1022 15.57 -30.19 80.44
C PRO A 1022 14.30 -30.70 79.74
N GLY A 1023 14.25 -30.60 78.42
CA GLY A 1023 13.04 -30.87 77.63
C GLY A 1023 13.10 -30.34 76.20
N THR A 1024 12.00 -30.47 75.48
CA THR A 1024 11.85 -30.10 74.06
C THR A 1024 10.80 -29.00 73.88
N TYR A 1025 11.08 -28.04 73.01
CA TYR A 1025 10.30 -26.81 72.82
C TYR A 1025 10.03 -26.54 71.32
N SER A 1026 8.86 -26.00 71.00
CA SER A 1026 8.40 -25.76 69.61
C SER A 1026 8.16 -24.27 69.40
N ILE A 1027 8.95 -23.66 68.52
CA ILE A 1027 9.11 -22.21 68.45
C ILE A 1027 8.22 -21.60 67.37
N VAL A 1028 7.40 -20.61 67.74
CA VAL A 1028 6.54 -19.88 66.79
C VAL A 1028 6.67 -18.38 67.04
N VAL A 1029 6.68 -17.58 65.98
CA VAL A 1029 6.59 -16.11 66.05
C VAL A 1029 5.41 -15.66 65.21
N ARG A 1030 4.62 -14.72 65.72
CA ARG A 1030 3.59 -14.03 64.94
C ARG A 1030 3.80 -12.53 64.94
N ASP A 1031 3.25 -11.87 63.94
CA ASP A 1031 3.20 -10.42 63.84
C ASP A 1031 1.81 -9.87 64.27
N ALA A 1032 1.67 -8.55 64.26
CA ALA A 1032 0.43 -7.86 64.61
C ALA A 1032 -0.69 -8.02 63.56
N ALA A 1033 -0.39 -8.53 62.36
CA ALA A 1033 -1.38 -8.98 61.38
C ALA A 1033 -1.85 -10.43 61.63
N LEU A 1034 -1.33 -11.07 62.69
CA LEU A 1034 -1.56 -12.46 63.10
C LEU A 1034 -0.97 -13.50 62.13
N CYS A 1035 -0.10 -13.10 61.21
CA CYS A 1035 0.66 -14.02 60.38
C CYS A 1035 1.69 -14.75 61.27
N ALA A 1036 1.59 -16.08 61.37
CA ALA A 1036 2.40 -16.90 62.28
C ALA A 1036 3.36 -17.83 61.54
N THR A 1037 4.63 -17.81 61.95
CA THR A 1037 5.75 -18.56 61.37
C THR A 1037 6.28 -19.57 62.39
N LEU A 1038 6.36 -20.84 61.99
CA LEU A 1038 6.92 -21.94 62.78
C LEU A 1038 8.41 -22.12 62.46
N TRP A 1039 9.26 -22.26 63.48
CA TRP A 1039 10.65 -22.71 63.30
C TRP A 1039 10.64 -24.21 62.95
N PRO A 1040 11.40 -24.65 61.93
CA PRO A 1040 11.26 -26.02 61.40
C PRO A 1040 11.78 -27.13 62.32
N ASP A 1041 12.71 -26.83 63.24
CA ASP A 1041 13.33 -27.80 64.14
C ASP A 1041 12.79 -27.71 65.58
N GLU A 1042 12.81 -28.83 66.30
CA GLU A 1042 12.54 -28.83 67.75
C GLU A 1042 13.78 -28.37 68.55
N VAL A 1043 13.58 -27.44 69.50
CA VAL A 1043 14.67 -26.92 70.35
C VAL A 1043 14.78 -27.72 71.63
N ILE A 1044 15.96 -28.28 71.91
CA ILE A 1044 16.22 -29.15 73.07
C ILE A 1044 17.05 -28.40 74.12
N ILE A 1045 16.68 -28.56 75.39
CA ILE A 1045 17.45 -28.21 76.59
C ILE A 1045 17.91 -29.51 77.24
N ASN A 1046 19.22 -29.72 77.38
CA ASN A 1046 19.78 -30.91 78.02
C ASN A 1046 20.02 -30.66 79.53
N ASN A 1047 20.54 -31.70 80.21
CA ASN A 1047 21.01 -31.63 81.59
C ASN A 1047 22.51 -31.91 81.64
N THR A 1048 23.28 -31.03 82.29
CA THR A 1048 24.75 -31.11 82.37
C THR A 1048 25.24 -31.13 83.83
N GLY A 1049 26.38 -31.76 84.10
CA GLY A 1049 27.05 -31.74 85.42
C GLY A 1049 26.95 -33.03 86.26
N GLY A 1050 28.01 -33.28 87.07
CA GLY A 1050 28.15 -34.46 87.94
C GLY A 1050 29.52 -35.16 87.82
N ALA A 1051 29.85 -36.01 88.80
CA ALA A 1051 30.98 -36.94 88.75
C ALA A 1051 30.47 -38.36 88.42
N GLU A 1052 31.12 -39.08 87.52
CA GLU A 1052 30.74 -40.43 87.12
C GLU A 1052 31.52 -41.47 87.93
N ILE A 1053 30.84 -42.40 88.59
CA ILE A 1053 31.49 -43.57 89.21
C ILE A 1053 31.70 -44.62 88.13
N THR A 1054 32.95 -45.00 87.87
CA THR A 1054 33.32 -45.88 86.75
C THR A 1054 33.64 -47.31 87.19
N GLU A 1055 34.03 -47.53 88.44
CA GLU A 1055 34.33 -48.87 88.97
C GLU A 1055 34.21 -48.90 90.50
N VAL A 1056 33.78 -50.03 91.06
CA VAL A 1056 33.96 -50.32 92.49
C VAL A 1056 34.45 -51.76 92.67
N ILE A 1057 35.57 -51.93 93.37
CA ILE A 1057 36.20 -53.23 93.65
C ILE A 1057 36.12 -53.52 95.14
N ALA A 1058 35.66 -54.72 95.52
CA ALA A 1058 35.61 -55.16 96.93
C ALA A 1058 36.40 -56.45 97.16
N THR A 1059 36.94 -56.62 98.38
CA THR A 1059 37.58 -57.86 98.83
C THR A 1059 36.90 -58.43 100.06
N ASN A 1060 36.57 -59.72 100.01
CA ASN A 1060 35.94 -60.46 101.12
C ASN A 1060 36.85 -60.52 102.35
N ALA A 1061 36.23 -60.65 103.52
CA ALA A 1061 36.90 -60.82 104.82
C ALA A 1061 37.06 -62.30 105.18
N ASN A 1062 38.12 -62.65 105.92
CA ASN A 1062 38.47 -64.03 106.25
C ASN A 1062 37.98 -64.43 107.63
N CYS A 1063 37.29 -65.57 107.74
CA CYS A 1063 36.82 -66.16 108.99
C CYS A 1063 36.05 -65.20 109.94
N GLY A 1064 35.39 -64.17 109.40
CA GLY A 1064 34.61 -63.17 110.15
C GLY A 1064 35.44 -62.08 110.82
N ASN A 1065 36.71 -61.93 110.47
CA ASN A 1065 37.54 -60.79 110.89
C ASN A 1065 37.14 -59.51 110.15
N ASN A 1066 37.74 -58.38 110.53
CA ASN A 1066 37.54 -57.08 109.91
C ASN A 1066 38.68 -56.76 108.91
N ASP A 1067 38.93 -57.64 107.95
CA ASP A 1067 40.01 -57.55 106.96
C ASP A 1067 39.53 -57.30 105.51
N GLY A 1068 38.24 -57.02 105.31
CA GLY A 1068 37.68 -56.64 104.01
C GLY A 1068 38.06 -55.22 103.55
N THR A 1069 37.93 -54.96 102.25
CA THR A 1069 38.24 -53.65 101.63
C THR A 1069 37.27 -53.29 100.50
N ILE A 1070 37.11 -52.00 100.22
CA ILE A 1070 36.40 -51.44 99.06
C ILE A 1070 37.28 -50.34 98.44
N THR A 1071 37.40 -50.31 97.11
CA THR A 1071 38.07 -49.26 96.33
C THR A 1071 37.12 -48.72 95.28
N ILE A 1072 37.02 -47.39 95.17
CA ILE A 1072 36.10 -46.70 94.25
C ILE A 1072 36.90 -45.94 93.19
N THR A 1073 36.53 -46.04 91.93
CA THR A 1073 37.07 -45.24 90.82
C THR A 1073 35.97 -44.33 90.29
N ALA A 1074 36.27 -43.05 90.11
CA ALA A 1074 35.34 -42.05 89.57
C ALA A 1074 36.08 -41.00 88.73
N THR A 1075 35.40 -40.45 87.73
CA THR A 1075 35.94 -39.48 86.75
C THR A 1075 34.92 -38.39 86.43
N GLY A 1076 35.37 -37.23 85.95
CA GLY A 1076 34.50 -36.06 85.78
C GLY A 1076 34.17 -35.37 87.11
N GLY A 1077 33.23 -34.43 87.07
CA GLY A 1077 32.92 -33.54 88.18
C GLY A 1077 34.02 -32.52 88.52
N THR A 1078 33.68 -31.58 89.39
CA THR A 1078 34.57 -30.56 89.93
C THR A 1078 35.42 -31.15 91.06
N ALA A 1079 36.74 -31.20 90.91
CA ALA A 1079 37.63 -31.67 91.97
C ALA A 1079 37.72 -30.68 93.16
N PRO A 1080 37.95 -31.14 94.41
CA PRO A 1080 38.13 -32.53 94.83
C PRO A 1080 36.82 -33.33 94.86
N LEU A 1081 36.92 -34.63 94.61
CA LEU A 1081 35.83 -35.58 94.80
C LEU A 1081 35.83 -36.12 96.24
N GLU A 1082 34.65 -36.37 96.79
CA GLU A 1082 34.46 -37.06 98.07
C GLU A 1082 33.68 -38.36 97.87
N TYR A 1083 34.06 -39.39 98.61
CA TYR A 1083 33.61 -40.77 98.48
C TYR A 1083 32.86 -41.24 99.74
N SER A 1084 31.80 -42.01 99.55
CA SER A 1084 30.97 -42.62 100.60
C SER A 1084 30.83 -44.12 100.37
N ILE A 1085 30.72 -44.90 101.46
CA ILE A 1085 30.31 -46.31 101.43
C ILE A 1085 29.01 -46.59 102.23
N ASP A 1086 28.34 -45.54 102.72
CA ASP A 1086 27.17 -45.61 103.60
C ASP A 1086 25.93 -44.85 103.07
N GLY A 1087 25.85 -44.63 101.75
CA GLY A 1087 24.74 -43.92 101.12
C GLY A 1087 24.82 -42.39 101.23
N GLY A 1088 25.98 -41.82 101.57
CA GLY A 1088 26.23 -40.39 101.68
C GLY A 1088 26.00 -39.81 103.08
N LEU A 1089 25.95 -40.67 104.10
CA LEU A 1089 25.82 -40.27 105.50
C LEU A 1089 27.16 -39.81 106.09
N SER A 1090 28.28 -40.37 105.62
CA SER A 1090 29.63 -39.91 105.90
C SER A 1090 30.50 -39.88 104.64
N TRP A 1091 31.49 -38.99 104.63
CA TRP A 1091 32.27 -38.64 103.44
C TRP A 1091 33.77 -38.72 103.71
N SER A 1092 34.51 -39.19 102.71
CA SER A 1092 35.95 -39.44 102.74
C SER A 1092 36.64 -38.78 101.55
N SER A 1093 37.79 -38.16 101.78
CA SER A 1093 38.69 -37.67 100.72
C SER A 1093 39.66 -38.75 100.20
N VAL A 1094 39.55 -39.99 100.69
CA VAL A 1094 40.23 -41.17 100.14
C VAL A 1094 39.22 -42.19 99.63
N ASN A 1095 39.53 -42.78 98.47
CA ASN A 1095 38.67 -43.70 97.73
C ASN A 1095 38.87 -45.19 98.07
N VAL A 1096 39.79 -45.50 98.99
CA VAL A 1096 40.09 -46.85 99.47
C VAL A 1096 39.69 -46.97 100.94
N PHE A 1097 38.74 -47.84 101.21
CA PHE A 1097 38.22 -48.17 102.54
C PHE A 1097 38.71 -49.56 102.94
N THR A 1098 39.23 -49.69 104.16
CA THR A 1098 39.85 -50.94 104.64
C THR A 1098 39.46 -51.22 106.09
N GLY A 1099 39.59 -52.46 106.53
CA GLY A 1099 39.25 -52.84 107.90
C GLY A 1099 37.77 -53.21 108.07
N LEU A 1100 37.12 -53.56 106.96
CA LEU A 1100 35.68 -53.75 106.85
C LEU A 1100 35.25 -55.16 107.26
N LEU A 1101 34.04 -55.28 107.82
CA LEU A 1101 33.40 -56.54 108.18
C LEU A 1101 32.58 -57.07 106.98
N PRO A 1102 32.18 -58.36 107.00
CA PRO A 1102 31.15 -58.86 106.10
C PRO A 1102 29.84 -58.07 106.23
N GLY A 1103 29.27 -57.63 105.11
CA GLY A 1103 28.10 -56.74 105.06
C GLY A 1103 27.87 -56.14 103.66
N THR A 1104 26.80 -55.35 103.51
CA THR A 1104 26.54 -54.58 102.29
C THR A 1104 26.83 -53.09 102.49
N TYR A 1105 27.23 -52.42 101.42
CA TYR A 1105 27.73 -51.04 101.39
C TYR A 1105 27.14 -50.29 100.20
N SER A 1106 26.78 -49.02 100.40
CA SER A 1106 26.11 -48.18 99.38
C SER A 1106 27.02 -47.04 98.96
N ILE A 1107 27.44 -47.06 97.69
CA ILE A 1107 28.52 -46.21 97.20
C ILE A 1107 27.97 -44.93 96.59
N VAL A 1108 28.51 -43.78 97.03
CA VAL A 1108 28.17 -42.46 96.49
C VAL A 1108 29.45 -41.66 96.32
N VAL A 1109 29.55 -40.90 95.23
CA VAL A 1109 30.61 -39.93 94.99
C VAL A 1109 29.97 -38.58 94.71
N ARG A 1110 30.49 -37.51 95.33
CA ARG A 1110 30.10 -36.14 95.01
C ARG A 1110 31.30 -35.32 94.58
N ASP A 1111 31.03 -34.30 93.79
CA ASP A 1111 32.00 -33.30 93.38
C ASP A 1111 31.95 -32.06 94.29
N ALA A 1112 32.87 -31.12 94.06
CA ALA A 1112 32.95 -29.87 94.82
C ALA A 1112 31.79 -28.88 94.55
N ALA A 1113 30.99 -29.11 93.49
CA ALA A 1113 29.72 -28.40 93.26
C ALA A 1113 28.53 -29.08 93.99
N LEU A 1114 28.77 -30.16 94.74
CA LEU A 1114 27.81 -30.99 95.45
C LEU A 1114 26.86 -31.80 94.55
N CYS A 1115 27.12 -31.90 93.23
CA CYS A 1115 26.38 -32.82 92.38
C CYS A 1115 26.86 -34.25 92.69
N ALA A 1116 25.95 -35.09 93.17
CA ALA A 1116 26.24 -36.40 93.76
C ALA A 1116 25.66 -37.54 92.91
N THR A 1117 26.49 -38.55 92.68
CA THR A 1117 26.17 -39.73 91.86
C THR A 1117 26.24 -40.97 92.73
N ILE A 1118 25.24 -41.83 92.60
CA ILE A 1118 25.10 -43.09 93.36
C ILE A 1118 25.49 -44.24 92.42
N TRP A 1119 26.28 -45.20 92.91
CA TRP A 1119 26.54 -46.45 92.19
C TRP A 1119 25.28 -47.34 92.26
N PRO A 1120 24.78 -47.90 91.15
CA PRO A 1120 23.46 -48.52 91.12
C PRO A 1120 23.32 -49.82 91.94
N ASP A 1121 24.43 -50.52 92.22
CA ASP A 1121 24.44 -51.82 92.92
C ASP A 1121 24.90 -51.71 94.38
N GLU A 1122 24.39 -52.57 95.26
CA GLU A 1122 24.97 -52.75 96.60
C GLU A 1122 26.29 -53.54 96.54
N VAL A 1123 27.33 -53.05 97.21
CA VAL A 1123 28.65 -53.69 97.25
C VAL A 1123 28.75 -54.59 98.48
N ILE A 1124 29.01 -55.88 98.25
CA ILE A 1124 28.93 -56.92 99.30
C ILE A 1124 30.31 -57.48 99.66
N ILE A 1125 30.68 -57.40 100.94
CA ILE A 1125 31.82 -58.12 101.52
C ILE A 1125 31.30 -59.41 102.15
N ASN A 1126 31.83 -60.56 101.73
CA ASN A 1126 31.46 -61.87 102.24
C ASN A 1126 32.47 -62.38 103.29
N ASN A 1127 32.13 -63.48 103.97
CA ASN A 1127 33.00 -64.19 104.90
C ASN A 1127 33.47 -65.51 104.29
N THR A 1128 34.78 -65.70 104.11
CA THR A 1128 35.36 -66.95 103.58
C THR A 1128 36.10 -67.77 104.65
N GLY A 1129 35.71 -69.04 104.85
CA GLY A 1129 36.53 -70.04 105.55
C GLY A 1129 35.88 -70.86 106.68
N GLY A 1130 34.68 -71.45 106.49
CA GLY A 1130 34.05 -72.36 107.47
C GLY A 1130 33.29 -73.50 106.79
N ALA A 1131 33.19 -74.68 107.44
CA ALA A 1131 32.57 -75.89 106.88
C ALA A 1131 31.13 -76.10 107.40
N GLU A 1132 30.27 -76.67 106.53
CA GLU A 1132 28.86 -76.92 106.82
C GLU A 1132 28.62 -78.19 107.69
N ILE A 1133 27.45 -78.25 108.34
CA ILE A 1133 26.90 -79.43 109.00
C ILE A 1133 25.50 -79.67 108.41
N THR A 1134 25.25 -80.87 107.90
CA THR A 1134 24.15 -81.14 106.95
C THR A 1134 23.04 -82.07 107.43
N ASP A 1135 23.04 -82.54 108.68
CA ASP A 1135 21.89 -83.31 109.24
C ASP A 1135 21.77 -83.24 110.78
N VAL A 1136 20.53 -83.12 111.26
CA VAL A 1136 20.10 -83.41 112.65
C VAL A 1136 18.63 -83.88 112.62
N VAL A 1137 18.39 -85.19 112.67
CA VAL A 1137 17.06 -85.79 112.90
C VAL A 1137 16.84 -86.02 114.40
N ALA A 1138 15.62 -85.77 114.88
CA ALA A 1138 15.14 -86.14 116.22
C ALA A 1138 13.84 -86.96 116.12
N THR A 1139 13.65 -87.88 117.07
CA THR A 1139 12.56 -88.89 117.14
C THR A 1139 11.37 -88.43 117.99
#